data_AF-A0A935ZEP0-F1
#
_entry.id   AF-A0A935ZEP0-F1
#
_cell.length_a   1.000
_cell.length_b   1.000
_cell.length_c   1.000
_cell.angle_alpha   90.00
_cell.angle_beta   90.00
_cell.angle_gamma   90.00
#
_symmetry.space_group_name_H-M   'P 1'
#
loop_
_entity.id
_entity.type
_entity.pdbx_description
1 polymer ?
#
loop_
_entity_poly.entity_id
_entity_poly.type
_entity_poly.pdbx_seq_one_letter_code
_entity_poly.pdbx_strand_id
1 'polypeptide(L)'
;MNRTRVLGFTLLASLVAVPVACSSTPDPEGTVDAAVPTSTTPTTTVPTSTPDAAPDGPKADCEKPDDCSSKICLPTGKCAVASNTDGVQNNDETDVDCGGITKKACEDGKKCLTRLDCTSSVCKDMGDGQGLRCQAPKGDDLTKNGDESDIDCGGAIAPKCATGLKCVQKTDCVSGVCDAGTCKAPAIDGVKNGTETDVDCGGPTAPACADTKMCNVGDDCTSRVCTGGTCRAPTPTDAVKNGTETDVDCGGAGNPKCAAAKSCKVANDCASDGCSYNFKCAPRRSCVARFGGDTCGRGEVGQVGATHESCCATAPVPGMADTHLGKYGVTAGRMRAFLTSIGGNVRGFIQGERAAGRIPPGAAMNAAWDPYLPTSFDGNTNAAELAEGSQNDATPIPGVYTSVWRHLGGFIFRNNTQSQTGCYVSAPGTHTYWMTPQVQSSYMGDIPHVVSQDVDDTKGLNCVNYLMAQSFCIWDGGRLQTRAEYDAAWGASTYPWGASPVPKGQGSATFAGNRFPTATDESLRAAGSPFAPAANQSIEYANFLYSYEYPNLVGTDYAVFIGAPGRLRGRSANGHSLNDGLMEITGTISNPAAATPFASSMTWAKNGSFEGHGIGTTHSSHLLNKYGKLGLRCVYPTP
;
A
#
# COMPACT_ATOMS: atom_id res chain seq x y z
N MET A 1 -8.69 7.00 52.23
CA MET A 1 -8.23 8.34 51.80
C MET A 1 -7.55 8.15 50.45
N ASN A 2 -7.87 8.84 49.35
CA ASN A 2 -8.88 9.88 49.13
C ASN A 2 -9.66 9.59 47.82
N ARG A 3 -10.92 10.02 47.71
CA ARG A 3 -11.75 9.85 46.49
C ARG A 3 -11.92 11.20 45.80
N THR A 4 -11.78 11.26 44.47
CA THR A 4 -12.43 12.31 43.67
C THR A 4 -12.88 11.76 42.32
N ARG A 5 -14.16 11.95 41.97
CA ARG A 5 -14.75 11.79 40.64
C ARG A 5 -15.17 13.19 40.15
N VAL A 6 -15.02 13.51 38.87
CA VAL A 6 -15.95 14.38 38.10
C VAL A 6 -16.02 13.87 36.65
N LEU A 7 -17.17 14.06 36.00
CA LEU A 7 -17.54 13.60 34.65
C LEU A 7 -17.00 14.51 33.53
N GLY A 8 -16.99 14.00 32.29
CA GLY A 8 -16.95 14.80 31.05
C GLY A 8 -17.56 14.01 29.88
N PHE A 9 -18.56 14.59 29.21
CA PHE A 9 -19.21 14.06 28.00
C PHE A 9 -18.39 14.39 26.74
N THR A 10 -18.41 13.51 25.73
CA THR A 10 -18.49 13.92 24.31
C THR A 10 -18.97 12.78 23.42
N LEU A 11 -19.94 13.08 22.55
CA LEU A 11 -20.28 12.28 21.37
C LEU A 11 -19.17 12.44 20.31
N LEU A 12 -18.90 11.38 19.55
CA LEU A 12 -18.50 11.50 18.14
C LEU A 12 -18.85 10.21 17.39
N ALA A 13 -19.79 10.30 16.47
CA ALA A 13 -20.13 9.22 15.55
C ALA A 13 -19.29 9.38 14.28
N SER A 14 -18.51 8.36 13.91
CA SER A 14 -17.78 8.34 12.65
C SER A 14 -18.70 7.83 11.53
N LEU A 15 -18.96 8.68 10.52
CA LEU A 15 -19.61 8.22 9.29
C LEU A 15 -18.66 7.29 8.52
N VAL A 16 -19.19 6.16 8.06
CA VAL A 16 -18.56 5.31 7.05
C VAL A 16 -19.08 5.75 5.68
N ALA A 17 -18.18 6.20 4.80
CA ALA A 17 -18.51 6.48 3.41
C ALA A 17 -18.45 5.17 2.59
N VAL A 18 -19.53 4.86 1.88
CA VAL A 18 -19.59 3.76 0.90
C VAL A 18 -19.69 4.38 -0.50
N PRO A 19 -18.82 4.01 -1.47
CA PRO A 19 -18.88 4.57 -2.81
C PRO A 19 -20.03 3.94 -3.62
N VAL A 20 -20.82 4.80 -4.26
CA VAL A 20 -21.84 4.39 -5.25
C VAL A 20 -21.19 4.31 -6.63
N ALA A 21 -21.33 3.17 -7.30
CA ALA A 21 -20.90 2.98 -8.68
C ALA A 21 -22.11 3.12 -9.64
N CYS A 22 -21.96 3.91 -10.69
CA CYS A 22 -22.92 3.96 -11.79
C CYS A 22 -22.80 2.70 -12.67
N SER A 23 -23.95 2.23 -13.19
CA SER A 23 -24.03 1.22 -14.26
C SER A 23 -25.08 1.63 -15.28
N SER A 24 -24.85 1.30 -16.55
CA SER A 24 -25.51 1.85 -17.74
C SER A 24 -26.72 1.05 -18.25
N THR A 25 -27.69 1.79 -18.83
CA THR A 25 -28.56 1.55 -20.03
C THR A 25 -28.71 0.14 -20.63
N PRO A 26 -29.91 -0.25 -21.16
CA PRO A 26 -30.31 0.13 -22.54
C PRO A 26 -31.82 0.40 -22.82
N ASP A 27 -32.09 1.31 -23.79
CA ASP A 27 -32.97 1.27 -25.01
C ASP A 27 -34.14 0.26 -25.19
N PRO A 28 -35.07 0.42 -26.18
CA PRO A 28 -35.62 1.64 -26.86
C PRO A 28 -37.15 1.59 -27.25
N GLU A 29 -37.62 2.64 -27.95
CA GLU A 29 -38.73 2.72 -28.97
C GLU A 29 -40.23 2.38 -28.65
N GLY A 30 -41.16 3.21 -29.17
CA GLY A 30 -42.60 2.87 -29.32
C GLY A 30 -43.58 4.07 -29.35
N THR A 31 -44.12 4.41 -30.52
CA THR A 31 -45.02 5.57 -30.82
C THR A 31 -46.51 5.38 -30.45
N VAL A 32 -47.27 6.49 -30.33
CA VAL A 32 -48.61 6.69 -30.97
C VAL A 32 -49.03 8.18 -30.98
N ASP A 33 -49.63 8.62 -32.09
CA ASP A 33 -50.31 9.92 -32.28
C ASP A 33 -51.78 9.90 -31.82
N ALA A 34 -52.33 11.07 -31.47
CA ALA A 34 -53.60 11.60 -32.03
C ALA A 34 -53.96 12.96 -31.42
N ALA A 35 -54.54 13.87 -32.20
CA ALA A 35 -54.83 15.25 -31.80
C ALA A 35 -56.26 15.70 -32.15
N VAL A 36 -56.82 16.60 -31.32
CA VAL A 36 -57.89 17.59 -31.64
C VAL A 36 -59.31 17.01 -31.94
N PRO A 37 -60.36 17.56 -31.29
CA PRO A 37 -61.18 18.57 -31.95
C PRO A 37 -61.54 19.81 -31.11
N THR A 38 -61.85 20.89 -31.81
CA THR A 38 -62.30 22.19 -31.33
C THR A 38 -63.82 22.35 -31.45
N SER A 39 -64.33 23.48 -30.91
CA SER A 39 -65.53 24.23 -31.38
C SER A 39 -66.92 23.78 -30.92
N THR A 40 -67.66 24.68 -30.26
CA THR A 40 -68.78 25.46 -30.86
C THR A 40 -69.59 26.23 -29.81
N THR A 41 -69.89 27.51 -30.08
CA THR A 41 -71.09 28.21 -29.57
C THR A 41 -72.25 28.02 -30.56
N PRO A 42 -73.51 28.01 -30.10
CA PRO A 42 -74.42 29.07 -30.58
C PRO A 42 -75.48 29.58 -29.57
N THR A 43 -75.56 30.91 -29.49
CA THR A 43 -76.70 31.74 -29.94
C THR A 43 -78.13 31.50 -29.42
N THR A 44 -78.76 32.57 -28.91
CA THR A 44 -80.20 32.84 -29.03
C THR A 44 -80.44 34.34 -29.18
N THR A 45 -81.55 34.73 -29.83
CA THR A 45 -81.72 36.05 -30.49
C THR A 45 -82.88 36.90 -29.94
N VAL A 46 -82.63 38.21 -29.80
CA VAL A 46 -83.46 39.39 -30.17
C VAL A 46 -85.00 39.29 -30.04
N PRO A 47 -85.64 40.27 -29.35
CA PRO A 47 -86.58 41.14 -30.08
C PRO A 47 -86.47 42.65 -29.77
N THR A 48 -86.94 43.47 -30.71
CA THR A 48 -87.06 44.95 -30.63
C THR A 48 -88.49 45.40 -30.32
N SER A 49 -88.68 46.51 -29.59
CA SER A 49 -89.83 47.45 -29.70
C SER A 49 -89.77 48.62 -28.69
N THR A 50 -90.51 49.69 -28.98
CA THR A 50 -90.78 50.93 -28.20
C THR A 50 -92.29 51.26 -28.31
N PRO A 51 -92.91 52.31 -27.69
CA PRO A 51 -92.48 53.30 -26.68
C PRO A 51 -93.49 53.48 -25.47
N ASP A 52 -93.41 54.64 -24.77
CA ASP A 52 -94.36 55.27 -23.81
C ASP A 52 -94.42 54.77 -22.33
N ALA A 53 -94.46 55.61 -21.27
CA ALA A 53 -94.22 57.06 -21.11
C ALA A 53 -93.97 57.50 -19.62
N ALA A 54 -93.01 58.42 -19.39
CA ALA A 54 -92.89 59.48 -18.35
C ALA A 54 -93.09 59.22 -16.81
N PRO A 55 -92.63 60.11 -15.90
CA PRO A 55 -91.29 60.74 -15.82
C PRO A 55 -90.68 60.75 -14.39
N ASP A 56 -89.35 60.85 -14.27
CA ASP A 56 -88.68 61.62 -13.21
C ASP A 56 -87.22 61.93 -13.62
N GLY A 57 -86.66 63.03 -13.13
CA GLY A 57 -85.40 63.61 -13.66
C GLY A 57 -84.11 62.83 -13.35
N PRO A 58 -83.04 62.98 -14.16
CA PRO A 58 -81.78 62.27 -13.95
C PRO A 58 -81.05 62.79 -12.70
N LYS A 59 -80.80 61.87 -11.76
CA LYS A 59 -79.96 62.07 -10.58
C LYS A 59 -78.47 62.09 -11.00
N ALA A 60 -77.63 62.84 -10.29
CA ALA A 60 -76.18 62.80 -10.50
C ALA A 60 -75.62 61.41 -10.13
N ASP A 61 -74.55 60.97 -10.82
CA ASP A 61 -73.88 59.69 -10.55
C ASP A 61 -73.02 59.77 -9.26
N CYS A 62 -72.59 60.98 -8.88
CA CYS A 62 -71.89 61.28 -7.64
C CYS A 62 -72.14 62.71 -7.17
N GLU A 63 -72.10 62.95 -5.84
CA GLU A 63 -72.14 64.28 -5.22
C GLU A 63 -70.80 64.63 -4.53
N LYS A 64 -70.04 63.60 -4.12
CA LYS A 64 -68.69 63.72 -3.53
C LYS A 64 -67.76 62.62 -4.06
N PRO A 65 -66.43 62.78 -3.94
CA PRO A 65 -65.48 61.81 -4.49
C PRO A 65 -65.64 60.38 -3.95
N ASP A 66 -66.11 60.23 -2.70
CA ASP A 66 -66.36 58.93 -2.06
C ASP A 66 -67.45 58.09 -2.74
N ASP A 67 -68.37 58.71 -3.47
CA ASP A 67 -69.46 58.03 -4.17
C ASP A 67 -68.94 57.28 -5.42
N CYS A 68 -67.69 57.54 -5.81
CA CYS A 68 -67.02 56.94 -6.97
C CYS A 68 -66.00 55.88 -6.56
N SER A 69 -65.99 54.74 -7.25
CA SER A 69 -64.97 53.70 -7.08
C SER A 69 -63.55 54.18 -7.40
N SER A 70 -63.41 55.18 -8.27
CA SER A 70 -62.15 55.88 -8.57
C SER A 70 -61.73 56.92 -7.54
N LYS A 71 -62.57 57.20 -6.54
CA LYS A 71 -62.40 58.29 -5.57
C LYS A 71 -62.26 59.69 -6.20
N ILE A 72 -62.78 59.88 -7.42
CA ILE A 72 -62.80 61.16 -8.13
C ILE A 72 -64.21 61.40 -8.71
N CYS A 73 -64.93 62.37 -8.13
CA CYS A 73 -66.17 62.90 -8.69
C CYS A 73 -65.87 64.21 -9.41
N LEU A 74 -66.18 64.28 -10.71
CA LEU A 74 -65.99 65.47 -11.52
C LEU A 74 -67.07 66.53 -11.20
N PRO A 75 -66.80 67.84 -11.40
CA PRO A 75 -67.79 68.91 -11.21
C PRO A 75 -69.08 68.76 -12.05
N THR A 76 -69.09 67.86 -13.02
CA THR A 76 -70.25 67.48 -13.85
C THR A 76 -71.16 66.44 -13.18
N GLY A 77 -70.88 66.01 -11.94
CA GLY A 77 -71.65 65.00 -11.21
C GLY A 77 -71.44 63.57 -11.75
N LYS A 78 -70.26 63.31 -12.34
CA LYS A 78 -69.86 62.00 -12.89
C LYS A 78 -68.53 61.54 -12.33
N CYS A 79 -68.39 60.24 -12.11
CA CYS A 79 -67.13 59.64 -11.70
C CYS A 79 -66.11 59.66 -12.85
N ALA A 80 -64.87 60.07 -12.55
CA ALA A 80 -63.75 59.90 -13.47
C ALA A 80 -63.33 58.44 -13.54
N VAL A 81 -62.66 58.04 -14.62
CA VAL A 81 -61.97 56.74 -14.70
C VAL A 81 -60.68 56.84 -13.89
N ALA A 82 -60.43 55.86 -13.02
CA ALA A 82 -59.21 55.71 -12.25
C ALA A 82 -57.96 55.66 -13.15
N SER A 83 -56.89 56.36 -12.80
CA SER A 83 -55.65 56.44 -13.58
C SER A 83 -54.42 56.55 -12.67
N ASN A 84 -53.35 55.86 -13.03
CA ASN A 84 -52.12 55.72 -12.22
C ASN A 84 -51.22 56.97 -12.24
N THR A 85 -51.82 58.15 -12.44
CA THR A 85 -51.21 59.49 -12.51
C THR A 85 -52.24 60.58 -12.14
N ASP A 86 -53.35 60.21 -11.50
CA ASP A 86 -54.44 61.13 -11.15
C ASP A 86 -54.28 61.79 -9.77
N GLY A 87 -53.27 61.38 -9.00
CA GLY A 87 -52.94 61.97 -7.70
C GLY A 87 -53.78 61.42 -6.54
N VAL A 88 -54.57 60.36 -6.76
CA VAL A 88 -55.46 59.77 -5.76
C VAL A 88 -55.22 58.26 -5.67
N GLN A 89 -54.91 57.75 -4.47
CA GLN A 89 -54.78 56.31 -4.25
C GLN A 89 -56.11 55.59 -4.57
N ASN A 90 -56.16 54.89 -5.70
CA ASN A 90 -57.37 54.22 -6.18
C ASN A 90 -57.09 52.89 -6.92
N ASN A 91 -58.17 52.14 -7.19
CA ASN A 91 -58.12 50.80 -7.77
C ASN A 91 -57.27 49.81 -6.93
N ASP A 92 -56.22 49.21 -7.50
CA ASP A 92 -55.29 48.28 -6.85
C ASP A 92 -54.02 48.95 -6.26
N GLU A 93 -53.99 50.27 -6.13
CA GLU A 93 -52.82 51.01 -5.61
C GLU A 93 -52.57 50.83 -4.12
N THR A 94 -51.29 50.64 -3.76
CA THR A 94 -50.85 50.52 -2.37
C THR A 94 -50.40 51.85 -1.77
N ASP A 95 -49.98 52.80 -2.60
CA ASP A 95 -49.81 54.23 -2.29
C ASP A 95 -50.23 55.06 -3.52
N VAL A 96 -50.35 56.39 -3.38
CA VAL A 96 -50.84 57.29 -4.44
C VAL A 96 -50.03 57.10 -5.74
N ASP A 97 -50.75 56.75 -6.82
CA ASP A 97 -50.23 56.52 -8.18
C ASP A 97 -49.22 55.34 -8.31
N CYS A 98 -49.12 54.42 -7.33
CA CYS A 98 -48.15 53.31 -7.39
C CYS A 98 -48.54 52.02 -6.63
N GLY A 99 -47.86 50.92 -6.99
CA GLY A 99 -48.09 49.59 -6.42
C GLY A 99 -49.34 48.91 -6.96
N GLY A 100 -49.53 47.63 -6.62
CA GLY A 100 -50.56 46.78 -7.22
C GLY A 100 -50.04 45.93 -8.38
N ILE A 101 -50.90 45.06 -8.92
CA ILE A 101 -50.49 43.97 -9.82
C ILE A 101 -50.26 44.40 -11.27
N THR A 102 -50.57 45.65 -11.62
CA THR A 102 -50.50 46.18 -13.01
C THR A 102 -49.71 47.49 -13.17
N LYS A 103 -49.11 48.03 -12.11
CA LYS A 103 -48.73 49.46 -12.02
C LYS A 103 -47.22 49.71 -11.83
N LYS A 104 -46.85 51.00 -11.85
CA LYS A 104 -45.49 51.48 -11.53
C LYS A 104 -45.15 51.07 -10.08
N ALA A 105 -44.00 50.45 -9.87
CA ALA A 105 -43.49 50.18 -8.53
C ALA A 105 -43.21 51.51 -7.78
N CYS A 106 -43.60 51.55 -6.52
CA CYS A 106 -43.41 52.67 -5.61
C CYS A 106 -41.94 52.86 -5.23
N GLU A 107 -41.58 54.13 -5.02
CA GLU A 107 -40.28 54.56 -4.49
C GLU A 107 -40.18 54.33 -2.97
N ASP A 108 -38.97 54.46 -2.42
CA ASP A 108 -38.69 54.17 -1.01
C ASP A 108 -39.58 54.99 -0.04
N GLY A 109 -40.02 54.35 1.05
CA GLY A 109 -40.88 54.95 2.07
C GLY A 109 -42.36 55.02 1.71
N LYS A 110 -42.78 54.63 0.50
CA LYS A 110 -44.18 54.49 0.10
C LYS A 110 -44.82 53.22 0.64
N LYS A 111 -46.14 53.22 0.83
CA LYS A 111 -46.92 52.06 1.30
C LYS A 111 -46.97 50.93 0.27
N CYS A 112 -46.95 49.70 0.77
CA CYS A 112 -46.93 48.48 -0.03
C CYS A 112 -47.71 47.35 0.65
N LEU A 113 -48.07 46.33 -0.13
CA LEU A 113 -48.67 45.07 0.36
C LEU A 113 -47.81 43.85 -0.01
N THR A 114 -47.06 43.94 -1.10
CA THR A 114 -46.22 42.88 -1.67
C THR A 114 -44.87 43.45 -2.11
N ARG A 115 -43.89 42.56 -2.28
CA ARG A 115 -42.57 42.93 -2.83
C ARG A 115 -42.63 43.58 -4.23
N LEU A 116 -43.64 43.27 -5.04
CA LEU A 116 -43.76 43.80 -6.40
C LEU A 116 -44.19 45.27 -6.43
N ASP A 117 -44.73 45.78 -5.32
CA ASP A 117 -45.14 47.17 -5.20
C ASP A 117 -43.96 48.12 -5.04
N CYS A 118 -42.73 47.63 -4.86
CA CYS A 118 -41.55 48.42 -4.50
C CYS A 118 -40.43 48.32 -5.54
N THR A 119 -39.81 49.45 -5.89
CA THR A 119 -38.65 49.48 -6.81
C THR A 119 -37.47 48.65 -6.29
N SER A 120 -37.26 48.64 -4.97
CA SER A 120 -36.26 47.80 -4.29
C SER A 120 -36.61 46.30 -4.23
N SER A 121 -37.81 45.91 -4.63
CA SER A 121 -38.39 44.58 -4.36
C SER A 121 -38.47 44.20 -2.87
N VAL A 122 -38.44 45.15 -1.93
CA VAL A 122 -38.55 44.90 -0.49
C VAL A 122 -39.68 45.72 0.14
N CYS A 123 -40.79 45.04 0.42
CA CYS A 123 -41.92 45.58 1.18
C CYS A 123 -41.89 45.03 2.61
N LYS A 124 -41.71 45.88 3.63
CA LYS A 124 -41.66 45.43 5.03
C LYS A 124 -42.12 46.50 6.02
N ASP A 125 -42.38 46.09 7.25
CA ASP A 125 -42.59 47.04 8.35
C ASP A 125 -41.24 47.66 8.74
N MET A 126 -41.20 48.99 8.80
CA MET A 126 -40.01 49.77 9.13
C MET A 126 -39.89 50.06 10.63
N GLY A 127 -40.85 49.61 11.45
CA GLY A 127 -40.80 49.67 12.91
C GLY A 127 -41.17 51.01 13.54
N ASP A 128 -41.65 51.98 12.75
CA ASP A 128 -42.08 53.30 13.20
C ASP A 128 -43.61 53.44 13.37
N GLY A 129 -44.34 52.32 13.30
CA GLY A 129 -45.79 52.27 13.48
C GLY A 129 -46.61 52.75 12.27
N GLN A 130 -45.97 53.03 11.12
CA GLN A 130 -46.66 53.48 9.90
C GLN A 130 -47.04 52.33 8.94
N GLY A 131 -46.71 51.09 9.30
CA GLY A 131 -47.05 49.87 8.55
C GLY A 131 -46.04 49.49 7.47
N LEU A 132 -46.46 48.58 6.58
CA LEU A 132 -45.64 48.07 5.48
C LEU A 132 -45.32 49.19 4.48
N ARG A 133 -44.03 49.41 4.24
CA ARG A 133 -43.52 50.38 3.27
C ARG A 133 -42.33 49.82 2.49
N CYS A 134 -42.05 50.42 1.34
CA CYS A 134 -40.91 50.09 0.51
C CYS A 134 -39.61 50.48 1.23
N GLN A 135 -38.75 49.50 1.48
CA GLN A 135 -37.45 49.72 2.07
C GLN A 135 -36.47 50.19 0.99
N ALA A 136 -35.63 51.17 1.30
CA ALA A 136 -34.47 51.51 0.47
C ALA A 136 -33.53 50.30 0.31
N PRO A 137 -32.90 50.10 -0.87
CA PRO A 137 -31.88 49.07 -1.10
C PRO A 137 -30.82 48.96 0.01
N LYS A 138 -30.43 47.74 0.36
CA LYS A 138 -29.37 47.47 1.34
C LYS A 138 -28.57 46.23 0.95
N GLY A 139 -27.24 46.34 1.05
CA GLY A 139 -26.29 45.24 0.83
C GLY A 139 -26.28 44.13 1.88
N ASP A 140 -27.39 43.88 2.57
CA ASP A 140 -27.57 42.89 3.63
C ASP A 140 -29.05 42.47 3.85
N ASP A 141 -29.92 42.60 2.83
CA ASP A 141 -31.37 42.36 2.94
C ASP A 141 -31.91 41.10 2.25
N LEU A 142 -31.01 40.21 1.77
CA LEU A 142 -31.30 38.92 1.11
C LEU A 142 -32.03 39.06 -0.23
N THR A 143 -32.03 40.25 -0.83
CA THR A 143 -32.72 40.55 -2.08
C THR A 143 -31.80 41.28 -3.04
N LYS A 144 -31.48 40.69 -4.20
CA LYS A 144 -30.68 41.39 -5.22
C LYS A 144 -31.35 42.69 -5.67
N ASN A 145 -30.89 43.83 -5.18
CA ASN A 145 -31.47 45.16 -5.43
C ASN A 145 -30.37 46.24 -5.54
N GLY A 146 -30.75 47.50 -5.74
CA GLY A 146 -29.79 48.60 -5.89
C GLY A 146 -28.81 48.40 -7.07
N ASP A 147 -27.51 48.51 -6.78
CA ASP A 147 -26.41 48.32 -7.76
C ASP A 147 -25.65 47.00 -7.58
N GLU A 148 -26.23 46.05 -6.85
CA GLU A 148 -25.61 44.75 -6.56
C GLU A 148 -25.38 43.87 -7.79
N SER A 149 -24.29 43.10 -7.76
CA SER A 149 -23.95 42.18 -8.83
C SER A 149 -24.42 40.74 -8.58
N ASP A 150 -24.54 40.32 -7.32
CA ASP A 150 -25.29 39.14 -6.86
C ASP A 150 -26.06 39.48 -5.57
N ILE A 151 -26.87 38.57 -5.03
CA ILE A 151 -27.63 38.82 -3.78
C ILE A 151 -26.66 39.22 -2.64
N ASP A 152 -26.91 40.40 -2.03
CA ASP A 152 -26.11 40.98 -0.94
C ASP A 152 -24.62 41.19 -1.27
N CYS A 153 -24.23 41.30 -2.54
CA CYS A 153 -22.83 41.57 -2.89
C CYS A 153 -22.58 42.29 -4.22
N GLY A 154 -21.44 43.01 -4.27
CA GLY A 154 -21.00 43.81 -5.41
C GLY A 154 -21.65 45.19 -5.48
N GLY A 155 -21.28 46.00 -6.47
CA GLY A 155 -21.70 47.41 -6.50
C GLY A 155 -21.03 48.24 -5.40
N ALA A 156 -21.66 49.35 -5.01
CA ALA A 156 -21.16 50.29 -4.02
C ALA A 156 -21.82 50.14 -2.64
N ILE A 157 -23.02 49.56 -2.56
CA ILE A 157 -23.81 49.48 -1.31
C ILE A 157 -23.59 48.18 -0.52
N ALA A 158 -22.97 47.16 -1.12
CA ALA A 158 -22.84 45.82 -0.57
C ALA A 158 -21.36 45.37 -0.45
N PRO A 159 -21.05 44.36 0.40
CA PRO A 159 -19.71 43.79 0.46
C PRO A 159 -19.31 43.11 -0.86
N LYS A 160 -18.01 42.83 -1.05
CA LYS A 160 -17.53 42.17 -2.26
C LYS A 160 -17.98 40.71 -2.34
N CYS A 161 -18.36 40.29 -3.54
CA CYS A 161 -18.75 38.94 -3.89
C CYS A 161 -17.61 37.92 -3.78
N ALA A 162 -17.90 36.77 -3.17
CA ALA A 162 -17.01 35.61 -3.12
C ALA A 162 -16.87 34.92 -4.49
N THR A 163 -15.85 34.08 -4.64
CA THR A 163 -15.65 33.26 -5.84
C THR A 163 -16.88 32.37 -6.12
N GLY A 164 -17.34 32.36 -7.37
CA GLY A 164 -18.52 31.63 -7.84
C GLY A 164 -19.80 32.48 -7.93
N LEU A 165 -19.85 33.64 -7.27
CA LEU A 165 -20.99 34.57 -7.32
C LEU A 165 -20.93 35.49 -8.56
N LYS A 166 -22.03 36.14 -8.90
CA LYS A 166 -22.16 37.05 -10.05
C LYS A 166 -21.47 38.39 -9.84
N CYS A 167 -20.94 38.92 -10.94
CA CYS A 167 -20.22 40.20 -10.98
C CYS A 167 -20.49 40.93 -12.29
N VAL A 168 -20.35 42.26 -12.28
CA VAL A 168 -20.40 43.12 -13.47
C VAL A 168 -19.01 43.67 -13.79
N GLN A 169 -18.22 43.96 -12.76
CA GLN A 169 -16.90 44.57 -12.85
C GLN A 169 -15.92 43.97 -11.84
N LYS A 170 -14.62 44.19 -12.06
CA LYS A 170 -13.53 43.64 -11.23
C LYS A 170 -13.66 43.99 -9.74
N THR A 171 -14.10 45.20 -9.42
CA THR A 171 -14.26 45.69 -8.04
C THR A 171 -15.31 44.96 -7.23
N ASP A 172 -16.29 44.33 -7.88
CA ASP A 172 -17.37 43.59 -7.21
C ASP A 172 -16.83 42.33 -6.52
N CYS A 173 -15.75 41.73 -7.02
CA CYS A 173 -15.21 40.46 -6.53
C CYS A 173 -14.15 40.65 -5.44
N VAL A 174 -14.17 39.78 -4.43
CA VAL A 174 -13.10 39.67 -3.41
C VAL A 174 -11.75 39.38 -4.09
N SER A 175 -11.75 38.55 -5.13
CA SER A 175 -10.55 38.27 -5.96
C SER A 175 -10.11 39.44 -6.83
N GLY A 176 -10.97 40.43 -7.11
CA GLY A 176 -10.70 41.40 -8.18
C GLY A 176 -10.93 40.86 -9.59
N VAL A 177 -11.37 39.60 -9.74
CA VAL A 177 -11.50 38.93 -11.04
C VAL A 177 -12.96 38.67 -11.38
N CYS A 178 -13.53 39.54 -12.20
CA CYS A 178 -14.81 39.29 -12.85
C CYS A 178 -14.58 38.78 -14.28
N ASP A 179 -14.87 37.49 -14.52
CA ASP A 179 -14.76 36.86 -15.85
C ASP A 179 -16.02 36.05 -16.16
N ALA A 180 -16.49 36.13 -17.41
CA ALA A 180 -17.79 35.63 -17.85
C ALA A 180 -18.95 35.97 -16.89
N GLY A 181 -18.94 37.18 -16.32
CA GLY A 181 -19.96 37.68 -15.36
C GLY A 181 -20.02 36.90 -14.04
N THR A 182 -18.95 36.21 -13.66
CA THR A 182 -18.85 35.44 -12.42
C THR A 182 -17.48 35.68 -11.76
N CYS A 183 -17.43 35.88 -10.45
CA CYS A 183 -16.19 36.04 -9.70
C CYS A 183 -15.36 34.75 -9.80
N LYS A 184 -14.18 34.83 -10.42
CA LYS A 184 -13.26 33.69 -10.51
C LYS A 184 -12.29 33.67 -9.35
N ALA A 185 -11.70 32.51 -9.10
CA ALA A 185 -10.46 32.44 -8.36
C ALA A 185 -9.37 33.11 -9.21
N PRO A 186 -8.47 33.90 -8.60
CA PRO A 186 -7.25 34.30 -9.28
C PRO A 186 -6.35 33.07 -9.38
N ALA A 187 -5.82 32.87 -10.57
CA ALA A 187 -5.06 31.67 -10.91
C ALA A 187 -4.12 31.92 -12.10
N ILE A 188 -4.57 32.69 -13.11
CA ILE A 188 -3.75 33.15 -14.25
C ILE A 188 -4.39 34.45 -14.83
N ASP A 189 -4.27 35.60 -14.15
CA ASP A 189 -4.79 36.90 -14.61
C ASP A 189 -3.72 38.00 -14.81
N GLY A 190 -2.45 37.70 -14.47
CA GLY A 190 -1.30 38.57 -14.62
C GLY A 190 -1.06 39.55 -13.47
N VAL A 191 -1.85 39.49 -12.37
CA VAL A 191 -1.71 40.40 -11.23
C VAL A 191 -1.85 39.68 -9.89
N LYS A 192 -0.81 39.76 -9.04
CA LYS A 192 -0.81 39.19 -7.69
C LYS A 192 -1.99 39.70 -6.87
N ASN A 193 -2.99 38.86 -6.61
CA ASN A 193 -4.18 39.24 -5.86
C ASN A 193 -4.77 38.05 -5.05
N GLY A 194 -5.90 38.26 -4.37
CA GLY A 194 -6.53 37.22 -3.54
C GLY A 194 -5.59 36.66 -2.45
N THR A 195 -5.32 35.35 -2.51
CA THR A 195 -4.42 34.64 -1.58
C THR A 195 -3.06 34.27 -2.18
N GLU A 196 -2.73 34.78 -3.37
CA GLU A 196 -1.50 34.44 -4.09
C GLU A 196 -0.23 34.92 -3.37
N THR A 197 0.86 34.17 -3.52
CA THR A 197 2.17 34.52 -2.92
C THR A 197 3.15 35.15 -3.91
N ASP A 198 3.01 34.85 -5.20
CA ASP A 198 3.58 35.61 -6.33
C ASP A 198 2.49 35.82 -7.38
N VAL A 199 2.76 36.58 -8.45
CA VAL A 199 1.82 36.77 -9.56
C VAL A 199 1.41 35.42 -10.15
N ASP A 200 0.10 35.14 -10.17
CA ASP A 200 -0.54 33.94 -10.71
C ASP A 200 -0.15 32.61 -10.02
N CYS A 201 0.39 32.64 -8.79
CA CYS A 201 0.74 31.40 -8.09
C CYS A 201 0.83 31.50 -6.56
N GLY A 202 0.73 30.32 -5.93
CA GLY A 202 0.80 30.12 -4.49
C GLY A 202 -0.51 30.43 -3.75
N GLY A 203 -0.59 30.05 -2.48
CA GLY A 203 -1.84 30.01 -1.74
C GLY A 203 -2.80 28.90 -2.21
N PRO A 204 -3.94 28.73 -1.53
CA PRO A 204 -4.82 27.58 -1.73
C PRO A 204 -5.67 27.61 -3.02
N THR A 205 -5.72 28.73 -3.75
CA THR A 205 -6.61 28.92 -4.92
C THR A 205 -5.90 28.97 -6.27
N ALA A 206 -4.58 29.18 -6.28
CA ALA A 206 -3.78 29.30 -7.49
C ALA A 206 -2.84 28.09 -7.68
N PRO A 207 -2.25 27.88 -8.87
CA PRO A 207 -1.23 26.86 -9.07
C PRO A 207 -0.02 27.06 -8.15
N ALA A 208 0.67 25.99 -7.79
CA ALA A 208 1.91 26.11 -7.03
C ALA A 208 2.99 26.83 -7.85
N CYS A 209 3.69 27.77 -7.23
CA CYS A 209 4.74 28.58 -7.83
C CYS A 209 5.92 27.72 -8.31
N ALA A 210 6.55 28.16 -9.41
CA ALA A 210 7.83 27.63 -9.87
C ALA A 210 8.99 28.11 -8.97
N ASP A 211 10.18 27.54 -9.13
CA ASP A 211 11.38 28.00 -8.42
C ASP A 211 11.65 29.50 -8.66
N THR A 212 12.30 30.15 -7.71
CA THR A 212 12.61 31.60 -7.67
C THR A 212 11.42 32.56 -7.48
N LYS A 213 10.19 32.06 -7.48
CA LYS A 213 8.97 32.82 -7.15
C LYS A 213 8.75 32.97 -5.64
N MET A 214 7.99 33.96 -5.23
CA MET A 214 7.67 34.27 -3.84
C MET A 214 6.69 33.27 -3.20
N CYS A 215 6.91 32.96 -1.93
CA CYS A 215 6.11 32.02 -1.13
C CYS A 215 6.06 32.41 0.34
N ASN A 216 5.05 31.93 1.06
CA ASN A 216 4.91 32.03 2.51
C ASN A 216 5.10 30.68 3.20
N VAL A 217 4.64 29.59 2.57
CA VAL A 217 4.69 28.21 3.07
C VAL A 217 5.17 27.26 1.96
N GLY A 218 5.54 26.03 2.34
CA GLY A 218 5.99 25.01 1.39
C GLY A 218 4.98 24.73 0.27
N ASP A 219 3.70 24.56 0.60
CA ASP A 219 2.65 24.22 -0.38
C ASP A 219 2.40 25.31 -1.44
N ASP A 220 2.91 26.54 -1.25
CA ASP A 220 2.91 27.56 -2.30
C ASP A 220 3.85 27.22 -3.46
N CYS A 221 4.79 26.27 -3.28
CA CYS A 221 5.84 25.94 -4.24
C CYS A 221 5.66 24.55 -4.86
N THR A 222 5.97 24.41 -6.15
CA THR A 222 5.95 23.13 -6.88
C THR A 222 6.92 22.11 -6.26
N SER A 223 8.06 22.58 -5.76
CA SER A 223 9.05 21.79 -5.01
C SER A 223 8.64 21.45 -3.57
N ARG A 224 7.59 22.11 -3.06
CA ARG A 224 7.22 22.23 -1.64
C ARG A 224 8.27 22.89 -0.72
N VAL A 225 9.30 23.53 -1.27
CA VAL A 225 10.39 24.16 -0.48
C VAL A 225 10.31 25.67 -0.57
N CYS A 226 9.86 26.31 0.51
CA CYS A 226 9.87 27.76 0.67
C CYS A 226 10.96 28.20 1.65
N THR A 227 12.05 28.81 1.14
CA THR A 227 13.21 29.20 1.97
C THR A 227 13.61 30.65 1.73
N GLY A 228 13.45 31.48 2.77
CA GLY A 228 13.68 32.92 2.70
C GLY A 228 12.60 33.68 1.93
N GLY A 229 11.35 33.20 1.97
CA GLY A 229 10.22 33.77 1.23
C GLY A 229 10.25 33.49 -0.29
N THR A 230 11.06 32.54 -0.74
CA THR A 230 11.20 32.18 -2.16
C THR A 230 11.22 30.66 -2.34
N CYS A 231 10.52 30.18 -3.37
CA CYS A 231 10.56 28.79 -3.79
C CYS A 231 11.97 28.40 -4.25
N ARG A 232 12.45 27.25 -3.76
CA ARG A 232 13.74 26.67 -4.13
C ARG A 232 13.53 25.37 -4.90
N ALA A 233 14.45 25.10 -5.82
CA ALA A 233 14.52 23.81 -6.49
C ALA A 233 14.68 22.67 -5.45
N PRO A 234 14.10 21.47 -5.72
CA PRO A 234 14.35 20.26 -4.95
C PRO A 234 15.84 20.01 -4.70
N THR A 235 16.21 19.64 -3.47
CA THR A 235 17.55 19.15 -3.16
C THR A 235 17.47 17.89 -2.28
N PRO A 236 18.42 16.94 -2.37
CA PRO A 236 18.35 15.67 -1.64
C PRO A 236 18.67 15.78 -0.12
N THR A 237 18.39 16.95 0.47
CA THR A 237 18.66 17.36 1.85
C THR A 237 17.71 18.47 2.33
N ASP A 238 16.60 18.73 1.63
CA ASP A 238 15.64 19.81 1.98
C ASP A 238 14.56 19.39 2.98
N ALA A 239 14.57 18.12 3.42
CA ALA A 239 13.62 17.49 4.34
C ALA A 239 12.19 17.37 3.79
N VAL A 240 12.00 17.48 2.47
CA VAL A 240 10.70 17.38 1.80
C VAL A 240 10.75 16.36 0.67
N LYS A 241 9.93 15.31 0.74
CA LYS A 241 9.82 14.34 -0.36
C LYS A 241 9.28 15.00 -1.63
N ASN A 242 10.18 15.32 -2.56
CA ASN A 242 9.90 16.05 -3.80
C ASN A 242 10.72 15.48 -4.98
N GLY A 243 10.77 16.20 -6.12
CA GLY A 243 11.62 15.84 -7.26
C GLY A 243 11.49 14.38 -7.73
N THR A 244 12.61 13.67 -7.79
CA THR A 244 12.71 12.25 -8.17
C THR A 244 12.59 11.28 -7.00
N GLU A 245 12.45 11.78 -5.77
CA GLU A 245 12.63 11.01 -4.54
C GLU A 245 11.60 9.91 -4.30
N THR A 246 12.02 8.84 -3.60
CA THR A 246 11.14 7.73 -3.24
C THR A 246 10.83 7.67 -1.74
N ASP A 247 11.67 8.24 -0.88
CA ASP A 247 11.35 8.70 0.49
C ASP A 247 11.98 10.08 0.71
N VAL A 248 11.72 10.75 1.85
CA VAL A 248 12.29 12.09 2.13
C VAL A 248 13.83 12.05 2.06
N ASP A 249 14.41 12.94 1.28
CA ASP A 249 15.86 13.14 1.04
C ASP A 249 16.58 11.94 0.38
N CYS A 250 15.85 10.96 -0.19
CA CYS A 250 16.48 9.74 -0.71
C CYS A 250 15.71 8.96 -1.79
N GLY A 251 16.48 8.14 -2.51
CA GLY A 251 16.00 7.23 -3.54
C GLY A 251 15.60 7.94 -4.84
N GLY A 252 15.42 7.19 -5.92
CA GLY A 252 15.30 7.77 -7.26
C GLY A 252 16.63 8.25 -7.83
N ALA A 253 16.62 8.68 -9.10
CA ALA A 253 17.82 9.10 -9.80
C ALA A 253 18.34 10.45 -9.29
N GLY A 254 19.64 10.52 -9.01
CA GLY A 254 20.34 11.73 -8.55
C GLY A 254 20.49 11.87 -7.03
N ASN A 255 19.75 11.09 -6.24
CA ASN A 255 19.66 11.26 -4.79
C ASN A 255 20.49 10.21 -4.02
N PRO A 256 20.81 10.45 -2.74
CA PRO A 256 21.37 9.43 -1.85
C PRO A 256 20.47 8.19 -1.78
N LYS A 257 21.08 7.02 -1.59
CA LYS A 257 20.32 5.78 -1.39
C LYS A 257 19.66 5.75 -0.02
N CYS A 258 18.38 5.36 0.02
CA CYS A 258 17.58 5.25 1.22
C CYS A 258 18.07 4.14 2.17
N ALA A 259 18.06 4.44 3.46
CA ALA A 259 18.31 3.46 4.54
C ALA A 259 17.18 2.40 4.62
N ALA A 260 17.35 1.38 5.45
CA ALA A 260 16.31 0.36 5.67
C ALA A 260 14.98 0.97 6.17
N ALA A 261 13.86 0.31 5.87
CA ALA A 261 12.48 0.72 6.19
C ALA A 261 11.97 2.05 5.57
N LYS A 262 12.84 2.85 4.94
CA LYS A 262 12.46 3.95 4.05
C LYS A 262 11.76 3.42 2.79
N SER A 263 10.94 4.26 2.17
CA SER A 263 10.15 3.92 0.98
C SER A 263 11.01 3.81 -0.28
N CYS A 264 10.61 2.97 -1.23
CA CYS A 264 11.32 2.74 -2.49
C CYS A 264 10.36 2.33 -3.61
N LYS A 265 10.81 2.49 -4.86
CA LYS A 265 10.15 1.99 -6.08
C LYS A 265 10.99 0.90 -6.74
N VAL A 266 12.32 1.02 -6.71
CA VAL A 266 13.25 0.06 -7.34
C VAL A 266 14.40 -0.29 -6.40
N ALA A 267 15.06 -1.42 -6.66
CA ALA A 267 16.17 -1.94 -5.85
C ALA A 267 17.28 -0.89 -5.59
N ASN A 268 17.68 -0.14 -6.62
CA ASN A 268 18.75 0.87 -6.54
C ASN A 268 18.39 2.11 -5.70
N ASP A 269 17.12 2.30 -5.31
CA ASP A 269 16.75 3.36 -4.38
C ASP A 269 17.32 3.11 -2.98
N CYS A 270 17.60 1.85 -2.63
CA CYS A 270 17.96 1.41 -1.29
C CYS A 270 19.47 1.19 -1.16
N ALA A 271 20.05 1.56 -0.03
CA ALA A 271 21.48 1.36 0.25
C ALA A 271 21.87 -0.14 0.27
N SER A 272 20.89 -1.01 0.53
CA SER A 272 20.98 -2.46 0.49
C SER A 272 20.89 -3.08 -0.92
N ASP A 273 20.63 -2.26 -1.96
CA ASP A 273 20.17 -2.67 -3.29
C ASP A 273 18.92 -3.59 -3.26
N GLY A 274 18.07 -3.42 -2.24
CA GLY A 274 16.89 -4.27 -2.01
C GLY A 274 15.64 -3.48 -1.67
N CYS A 275 14.79 -3.22 -2.66
CA CYS A 275 13.42 -2.73 -2.43
C CYS A 275 12.48 -3.94 -2.28
N SER A 276 11.81 -4.06 -1.13
CA SER A 276 10.97 -5.22 -0.82
C SER A 276 9.54 -5.08 -1.34
N TYR A 277 8.81 -6.20 -1.38
CA TYR A 277 7.44 -6.32 -1.89
C TYR A 277 6.41 -5.32 -1.31
N ASN A 278 6.70 -4.70 -0.16
CA ASN A 278 5.84 -3.71 0.48
C ASN A 278 6.29 -2.25 0.21
N PHE A 279 7.15 -2.05 -0.80
CA PHE A 279 7.73 -0.77 -1.19
C PHE A 279 8.60 -0.11 -0.11
N LYS A 280 9.19 -0.90 0.80
CA LYS A 280 10.20 -0.45 1.75
C LYS A 280 11.56 -1.09 1.49
N CYS A 281 12.63 -0.34 1.75
CA CYS A 281 14.00 -0.84 1.66
C CYS A 281 14.23 -1.96 2.68
N ALA A 282 14.54 -3.14 2.17
CA ALA A 282 14.96 -4.29 2.97
C ALA A 282 16.31 -4.01 3.63
N PRO A 283 16.61 -4.60 4.81
CA PRO A 283 17.94 -4.49 5.42
C PRO A 283 19.06 -4.99 4.51
N ARG A 284 18.79 -5.99 3.65
CA ARG A 284 19.71 -6.56 2.64
C ARG A 284 18.93 -7.03 1.42
N ARG A 285 19.56 -7.04 0.24
CA ARG A 285 18.93 -7.43 -1.05
C ARG A 285 18.35 -8.84 -1.11
N SER A 286 18.79 -9.79 -0.28
CA SER A 286 18.10 -11.10 -0.23
C SER A 286 16.67 -11.04 0.35
N CYS A 287 16.35 -10.04 1.16
CA CYS A 287 15.06 -9.95 1.86
C CYS A 287 14.02 -9.06 1.16
N VAL A 288 14.03 -9.03 -0.16
CA VAL A 288 13.04 -8.31 -0.98
C VAL A 288 11.72 -9.07 -1.13
N ALA A 289 11.75 -10.40 -1.11
CA ALA A 289 10.57 -11.25 -1.23
C ALA A 289 9.70 -11.22 0.05
N ARG A 290 8.39 -11.39 -0.10
CA ARG A 290 7.50 -11.64 1.05
C ARG A 290 7.84 -12.98 1.70
N PHE A 291 7.60 -14.06 0.95
CA PHE A 291 7.89 -15.41 1.39
C PHE A 291 9.40 -15.62 1.48
N GLY A 292 9.89 -15.85 2.70
CA GLY A 292 11.31 -16.02 2.99
C GLY A 292 12.12 -14.73 3.16
N GLY A 293 11.59 -13.52 2.92
CA GLY A 293 12.33 -12.26 3.07
C GLY A 293 11.88 -11.38 4.23
N ASP A 294 10.59 -11.06 4.35
CA ASP A 294 10.03 -10.29 5.49
C ASP A 294 9.27 -11.16 6.52
N THR A 295 9.14 -12.45 6.23
CA THR A 295 8.25 -13.36 6.96
C THR A 295 8.95 -14.27 7.98
N CYS A 296 10.14 -13.94 8.47
CA CYS A 296 10.75 -14.70 9.58
C CYS A 296 10.13 -14.32 10.92
N GLY A 297 10.57 -14.93 12.04
CA GLY A 297 10.00 -14.66 13.38
C GLY A 297 9.16 -15.79 13.95
N ARG A 298 8.15 -15.44 14.75
CA ARG A 298 7.31 -16.39 15.49
C ARG A 298 6.11 -16.82 14.65
N GLY A 299 5.93 -18.12 14.48
CA GLY A 299 4.79 -18.71 13.76
C GLY A 299 4.90 -18.71 12.23
N GLU A 300 4.02 -19.47 11.60
CA GLU A 300 3.92 -19.60 10.13
C GLU A 300 3.04 -18.48 9.52
N VAL A 301 3.09 -18.28 8.20
CA VAL A 301 2.19 -17.31 7.52
C VAL A 301 0.74 -17.72 7.78
N GLY A 302 -0.10 -16.77 8.21
CA GLY A 302 -1.52 -17.01 8.45
C GLY A 302 -1.84 -17.75 9.77
N GLN A 303 -0.83 -18.08 10.58
CA GLN A 303 -1.07 -18.62 11.92
C GLN A 303 -1.54 -17.51 12.88
N VAL A 304 -2.60 -17.78 13.66
CA VAL A 304 -3.08 -16.87 14.71
C VAL A 304 -1.97 -16.64 15.74
N GLY A 305 -1.70 -15.37 16.08
CA GLY A 305 -0.63 -14.99 17.00
C GLY A 305 0.78 -15.05 16.42
N ALA A 306 0.92 -15.18 15.09
CA ALA A 306 2.21 -15.02 14.43
C ALA A 306 2.74 -13.58 14.54
N THR A 307 4.06 -13.43 14.55
CA THR A 307 4.75 -12.13 14.63
C THR A 307 5.95 -12.19 13.71
N HIS A 308 5.97 -11.34 12.67
CA HIS A 308 6.97 -11.40 11.62
C HIS A 308 7.97 -10.25 11.64
N GLU A 309 9.20 -10.56 11.24
CA GLU A 309 10.31 -9.63 11.05
C GLU A 309 11.17 -10.09 9.87
N SER A 310 12.08 -9.22 9.40
CA SER A 310 12.95 -9.55 8.29
C SER A 310 13.81 -10.79 8.56
N CYS A 311 13.85 -11.69 7.58
CA CYS A 311 14.77 -12.83 7.52
C CYS A 311 16.25 -12.40 7.39
N CYS A 312 16.52 -11.11 7.22
CA CYS A 312 17.85 -10.51 7.21
C CYS A 312 18.20 -9.84 8.54
N ALA A 313 17.37 -9.99 9.57
CA ALA A 313 17.72 -9.61 10.93
C ALA A 313 19.03 -10.32 11.36
N THR A 314 19.88 -9.59 12.08
CA THR A 314 21.19 -10.04 12.55
C THR A 314 21.33 -9.79 14.04
N ALA A 315 22.19 -10.56 14.70
CA ALA A 315 22.56 -10.38 16.10
C ALA A 315 24.09 -10.34 16.23
N PRO A 316 24.64 -9.59 17.21
CA PRO A 316 26.07 -9.55 17.46
C PRO A 316 26.57 -10.91 17.98
N VAL A 317 27.77 -11.30 17.57
CA VAL A 317 28.42 -12.53 18.06
C VAL A 317 29.12 -12.24 19.40
N PRO A 318 28.80 -12.97 20.50
CA PRO A 318 29.43 -12.76 21.80
C PRO A 318 30.95 -12.89 21.74
N GLY A 319 31.66 -11.91 22.33
CA GLY A 319 33.12 -11.88 22.34
C GLY A 319 33.80 -11.53 21.01
N MET A 320 33.05 -11.22 19.95
CA MET A 320 33.58 -10.82 18.65
C MET A 320 33.00 -9.45 18.25
N ALA A 321 33.82 -8.40 18.42
CA ALA A 321 33.47 -7.05 17.98
C ALA A 321 33.17 -7.02 16.47
N ASP A 322 32.30 -6.09 16.07
CA ASP A 322 31.96 -5.80 14.66
C ASP A 322 31.42 -6.99 13.83
N THR A 323 31.08 -8.09 14.51
CA THR A 323 30.70 -9.36 13.87
C THR A 323 29.22 -9.63 14.09
N HIS A 324 28.42 -9.56 13.02
CA HIS A 324 26.97 -9.74 13.07
C HIS A 324 26.54 -11.00 12.31
N LEU A 325 26.00 -11.98 13.02
CA LEU A 325 25.49 -13.24 12.45
C LEU A 325 24.00 -13.11 12.09
N GLY A 326 23.58 -13.72 10.99
CA GLY A 326 22.16 -13.84 10.63
C GLY A 326 21.34 -14.50 11.74
N LYS A 327 20.35 -13.79 12.30
CA LYS A 327 19.40 -14.28 13.32
C LYS A 327 18.61 -15.49 12.81
N TYR A 328 18.36 -15.49 11.51
CA TYR A 328 17.69 -16.54 10.76
C TYR A 328 18.66 -17.25 9.81
N GLY A 329 18.46 -18.56 9.62
CA GLY A 329 19.08 -19.27 8.51
C GLY A 329 18.66 -18.67 7.18
N VAL A 330 19.50 -18.79 6.15
CA VAL A 330 19.12 -18.34 4.81
C VAL A 330 17.93 -19.18 4.33
N THR A 331 16.87 -18.53 3.89
CA THR A 331 15.65 -19.19 3.40
C THR A 331 15.78 -19.57 1.92
N ALA A 332 14.96 -20.51 1.45
CA ALA A 332 14.87 -20.82 0.03
C ALA A 332 14.43 -19.58 -0.79
N GLY A 333 13.54 -18.73 -0.26
CA GLY A 333 13.15 -17.46 -0.90
C GLY A 333 14.29 -16.45 -1.02
N ARG A 334 15.17 -16.34 -0.01
CA ARG A 334 16.39 -15.52 -0.08
C ARG A 334 17.36 -16.04 -1.15
N MET A 335 17.58 -17.36 -1.19
CA MET A 335 18.40 -18.00 -2.23
C MET A 335 17.79 -17.81 -3.63
N ARG A 336 16.45 -17.83 -3.75
CA ARG A 336 15.76 -17.54 -5.02
C ARG A 336 15.96 -16.09 -5.45
N ALA A 337 15.82 -15.13 -4.55
CA ALA A 337 16.08 -13.71 -4.83
C ALA A 337 17.51 -13.49 -5.37
N PHE A 338 18.51 -14.14 -4.77
CA PHE A 338 19.89 -14.16 -5.28
C PHE A 338 19.93 -14.71 -6.71
N LEU A 339 19.51 -15.95 -6.92
CA LEU A 339 19.66 -16.65 -8.21
C LEU A 339 18.88 -15.99 -9.34
N THR A 340 17.69 -15.46 -9.08
CA THR A 340 16.93 -14.67 -10.04
C THR A 340 17.66 -13.37 -10.40
N SER A 341 18.26 -12.66 -9.43
CA SER A 341 18.97 -11.40 -9.71
C SER A 341 20.19 -11.54 -10.62
N ILE A 342 20.82 -12.73 -10.64
CA ILE A 342 22.01 -13.03 -11.47
C ILE A 342 21.71 -13.99 -12.64
N GLY A 343 20.43 -14.29 -12.93
CA GLY A 343 20.03 -15.24 -13.98
C GLY A 343 20.58 -16.66 -13.80
N GLY A 344 20.91 -17.06 -12.58
CA GLY A 344 21.57 -18.33 -12.25
C GLY A 344 23.08 -18.40 -12.55
N ASN A 345 23.70 -17.33 -13.07
CA ASN A 345 25.13 -17.31 -13.43
C ASN A 345 26.04 -17.03 -12.23
N VAL A 346 26.09 -17.96 -11.28
CA VAL A 346 26.91 -17.86 -10.06
C VAL A 346 28.40 -17.76 -10.40
N ARG A 347 28.86 -18.47 -11.43
CA ARG A 347 30.25 -18.41 -11.92
C ARG A 347 30.63 -17.00 -12.34
N GLY A 348 29.86 -16.39 -13.24
CA GLY A 348 30.10 -15.03 -13.72
C GLY A 348 30.00 -13.99 -12.62
N PHE A 349 29.05 -14.16 -11.69
CA PHE A 349 28.96 -13.33 -10.49
C PHE A 349 30.24 -13.37 -9.64
N ILE A 350 30.71 -14.56 -9.25
CA ILE A 350 31.92 -14.72 -8.42
C ILE A 350 33.17 -14.22 -9.15
N GLN A 351 33.26 -14.43 -10.47
CA GLN A 351 34.34 -13.86 -11.29
C GLN A 351 34.33 -12.34 -11.28
N GLY A 352 33.15 -11.71 -11.39
CA GLY A 352 32.97 -10.26 -11.28
C GLY A 352 33.36 -9.72 -9.90
N GLU A 353 32.89 -10.33 -8.81
CA GLU A 353 33.25 -9.93 -7.45
C GLU A 353 34.76 -10.08 -7.19
N ARG A 354 35.38 -11.15 -7.70
CA ARG A 354 36.82 -11.39 -7.59
C ARG A 354 37.63 -10.35 -8.38
N ALA A 355 37.23 -10.04 -9.61
CA ALA A 355 37.87 -9.01 -10.43
C ALA A 355 37.72 -7.59 -9.85
N ALA A 356 36.59 -7.31 -9.19
CA ALA A 356 36.32 -6.05 -8.50
C ALA A 356 36.97 -5.95 -7.09
N GLY A 357 37.65 -7.01 -6.61
CA GLY A 357 38.24 -7.04 -5.27
C GLY A 357 37.22 -7.06 -4.12
N ARG A 358 35.97 -7.47 -4.39
CA ARG A 358 34.83 -7.40 -3.45
C ARG A 358 34.53 -8.70 -2.71
N ILE A 359 35.28 -9.78 -2.94
CA ILE A 359 35.20 -11.02 -2.16
C ILE A 359 35.60 -10.71 -0.71
N PRO A 360 34.72 -10.88 0.30
CA PRO A 360 35.03 -10.48 1.67
C PRO A 360 36.15 -11.31 2.30
N PRO A 361 36.98 -10.74 3.20
CA PRO A 361 38.02 -11.48 3.90
C PRO A 361 37.47 -12.73 4.61
N GLY A 362 38.09 -13.88 4.34
CA GLY A 362 37.65 -15.19 4.85
C GLY A 362 36.61 -15.92 3.97
N ALA A 363 36.05 -15.30 2.93
CA ALA A 363 35.21 -15.98 1.96
C ALA A 363 36.06 -16.75 0.93
N ALA A 364 36.39 -18.01 1.20
CA ALA A 364 37.23 -18.78 0.30
C ALA A 364 36.49 -19.13 -1.01
N MET A 365 36.94 -18.53 -2.12
CA MET A 365 36.43 -18.71 -3.49
C MET A 365 37.57 -18.67 -4.53
N ASN A 366 38.38 -19.73 -4.57
CA ASN A 366 39.51 -19.85 -5.50
C ASN A 366 39.04 -19.82 -6.97
N ALA A 367 39.79 -19.13 -7.85
CA ALA A 367 39.53 -19.12 -9.29
C ALA A 367 39.61 -20.51 -9.94
N ALA A 368 40.44 -21.40 -9.37
CA ALA A 368 40.48 -22.81 -9.80
C ALA A 368 39.16 -23.57 -9.56
N TRP A 369 38.23 -23.02 -8.77
CA TRP A 369 36.93 -23.63 -8.50
C TRP A 369 35.82 -23.12 -9.44
N ASP A 370 36.08 -22.13 -10.30
CA ASP A 370 35.08 -21.58 -11.22
C ASP A 370 34.39 -22.63 -12.11
N PRO A 371 35.06 -23.69 -12.63
CA PRO A 371 34.41 -24.76 -13.38
C PRO A 371 33.34 -25.54 -12.58
N TYR A 372 33.39 -25.45 -11.25
CA TYR A 372 32.45 -26.08 -10.32
C TYR A 372 31.33 -25.14 -9.85
N LEU A 373 31.19 -23.96 -10.47
CA LEU A 373 30.09 -23.03 -10.25
C LEU A 373 29.10 -23.04 -11.42
N PRO A 374 27.78 -22.90 -11.17
CA PRO A 374 26.78 -22.86 -12.22
C PRO A 374 26.82 -21.57 -13.03
N THR A 375 26.52 -21.69 -14.32
CA THR A 375 26.49 -20.60 -15.31
C THR A 375 25.08 -20.20 -15.69
N SER A 376 24.09 -21.06 -15.45
CA SER A 376 22.67 -20.80 -15.69
C SER A 376 21.82 -21.81 -14.88
N PHE A 377 20.49 -21.66 -14.93
CA PHE A 377 19.60 -22.62 -14.28
C PHE A 377 19.75 -24.05 -14.86
N ASP A 378 19.60 -24.21 -16.17
CA ASP A 378 19.65 -25.51 -16.85
C ASP A 378 21.08 -26.00 -17.15
N GLY A 379 22.06 -25.10 -17.07
CA GLY A 379 23.46 -25.37 -17.38
C GLY A 379 23.86 -25.14 -18.83
N ASN A 380 25.01 -25.70 -19.19
CA ASN A 380 25.68 -25.63 -20.48
C ASN A 380 26.43 -26.94 -20.71
N THR A 381 26.10 -27.67 -21.77
CA THR A 381 26.70 -28.98 -22.11
C THR A 381 27.89 -28.89 -23.08
N ASN A 382 28.51 -27.71 -23.21
CA ASN A 382 29.71 -27.50 -24.03
C ASN A 382 30.83 -28.48 -23.61
N ALA A 383 31.54 -29.04 -24.59
CA ALA A 383 32.64 -30.00 -24.38
C ALA A 383 33.83 -29.43 -23.56
N ALA A 384 33.93 -28.12 -23.39
CA ALA A 384 34.90 -27.48 -22.50
C ALA A 384 34.51 -27.53 -21.00
N GLU A 385 33.26 -27.87 -20.68
CA GLU A 385 32.75 -27.95 -19.31
C GLU A 385 32.97 -29.35 -18.71
N LEU A 386 33.15 -29.41 -17.39
CA LEU A 386 33.43 -30.67 -16.69
C LEU A 386 32.26 -31.66 -16.78
N ALA A 387 32.56 -32.92 -17.09
CA ALA A 387 31.62 -34.03 -17.11
C ALA A 387 31.86 -34.99 -15.94
N GLU A 388 30.81 -35.27 -15.16
CA GLU A 388 30.84 -36.25 -14.06
C GLU A 388 29.47 -36.93 -13.96
N GLY A 389 29.44 -38.15 -13.41
CA GLY A 389 28.19 -38.83 -13.09
C GLY A 389 27.54 -38.31 -11.80
N SER A 390 26.41 -38.94 -11.43
CA SER A 390 25.86 -38.80 -10.09
C SER A 390 26.51 -39.81 -9.12
N GLN A 391 26.18 -39.76 -7.83
CA GLN A 391 26.63 -40.75 -6.84
C GLN A 391 26.21 -42.19 -7.20
N ASN A 392 25.04 -42.36 -7.81
CA ASN A 392 24.45 -43.68 -8.08
C ASN A 392 24.51 -44.09 -9.56
N ASP A 393 24.85 -43.17 -10.46
CA ASP A 393 25.05 -43.44 -11.90
C ASP A 393 26.41 -42.88 -12.35
N ALA A 394 27.28 -43.78 -12.77
CA ALA A 394 28.63 -43.45 -13.24
C ALA A 394 28.65 -42.83 -14.65
N THR A 395 27.51 -42.81 -15.37
CA THR A 395 27.37 -42.20 -16.70
C THR A 395 27.73 -40.72 -16.64
N PRO A 396 28.80 -40.25 -17.31
CA PRO A 396 29.21 -38.85 -17.24
C PRO A 396 28.18 -37.94 -17.87
N ILE A 397 27.76 -36.90 -17.15
CA ILE A 397 26.84 -35.90 -17.68
C ILE A 397 27.65 -34.64 -18.03
N PRO A 398 27.72 -34.24 -19.33
CA PRO A 398 28.46 -33.04 -19.72
C PRO A 398 27.97 -31.78 -19.01
N GLY A 399 28.90 -30.96 -18.55
CA GLY A 399 28.61 -29.71 -17.84
C GLY A 399 27.86 -29.88 -16.53
N VAL A 400 28.06 -30.97 -15.79
CA VAL A 400 27.27 -31.30 -14.58
C VAL A 400 27.20 -30.18 -13.53
N TYR A 401 28.26 -29.38 -13.41
CA TYR A 401 28.39 -28.27 -12.46
C TYR A 401 27.79 -26.95 -12.95
N THR A 402 27.43 -26.85 -14.23
CA THR A 402 26.96 -25.61 -14.83
C THR A 402 25.50 -25.26 -14.47
N SER A 403 24.73 -26.24 -13.98
CA SER A 403 23.29 -26.12 -13.68
C SER A 403 23.02 -25.83 -12.21
N VAL A 404 22.31 -24.73 -11.92
CA VAL A 404 21.78 -24.42 -10.57
C VAL A 404 20.93 -25.55 -10.02
N TRP A 405 20.12 -26.21 -10.86
CA TRP A 405 19.22 -27.29 -10.43
C TRP A 405 19.98 -28.45 -9.77
N ARG A 406 21.17 -28.80 -10.27
CA ARG A 406 22.02 -29.86 -9.70
C ARG A 406 22.77 -29.42 -8.44
N HIS A 407 23.07 -28.12 -8.35
CA HIS A 407 23.72 -27.52 -7.19
C HIS A 407 22.80 -27.44 -5.97
N LEU A 408 21.51 -27.20 -6.19
CA LEU A 408 20.46 -27.30 -5.19
C LEU A 408 19.76 -28.67 -5.31
N GLY A 409 18.67 -28.91 -4.58
CA GLY A 409 17.86 -30.12 -4.79
C GLY A 409 18.55 -31.45 -4.41
N GLY A 410 17.88 -32.56 -4.78
CA GLY A 410 18.28 -33.92 -4.39
C GLY A 410 19.41 -34.57 -5.19
N PHE A 411 19.87 -33.97 -6.30
CA PHE A 411 20.96 -34.52 -7.12
C PHE A 411 22.28 -34.57 -6.34
N ILE A 412 23.02 -35.67 -6.36
CA ILE A 412 24.29 -35.84 -5.64
C ILE A 412 25.42 -36.13 -6.63
N PHE A 413 26.50 -35.33 -6.57
CA PHE A 413 27.69 -35.51 -7.40
C PHE A 413 28.47 -36.78 -7.03
N ARG A 414 29.12 -37.42 -8.02
CA ARG A 414 29.73 -38.76 -7.86
C ARG A 414 30.77 -38.85 -6.76
N ASN A 415 31.71 -37.91 -6.70
CA ASN A 415 32.73 -37.84 -5.65
C ASN A 415 32.22 -37.28 -4.30
N ASN A 416 30.97 -37.57 -3.92
CA ASN A 416 30.47 -37.29 -2.58
C ASN A 416 30.82 -38.45 -1.62
N THR A 417 31.63 -38.15 -0.60
CA THR A 417 32.22 -39.13 0.32
C THR A 417 31.32 -39.58 1.48
N GLN A 418 30.03 -39.18 1.50
CA GLN A 418 29.07 -39.55 2.55
C GLN A 418 27.81 -40.25 2.01
N SER A 419 27.24 -41.14 2.82
CA SER A 419 26.34 -42.23 2.40
C SER A 419 24.89 -41.83 2.18
N GLN A 420 24.53 -41.52 0.94
CA GLN A 420 23.21 -41.73 0.28
C GLN A 420 21.93 -41.09 0.85
N THR A 421 21.65 -41.05 2.15
CA THR A 421 20.27 -40.89 2.68
C THR A 421 19.77 -39.44 2.86
N GLY A 422 20.65 -38.47 3.17
CA GLY A 422 20.22 -37.18 3.73
C GLY A 422 19.50 -36.22 2.77
N CYS A 423 19.74 -36.35 1.46
CA CYS A 423 19.20 -35.46 0.42
C CYS A 423 18.56 -36.21 -0.75
N TYR A 424 18.70 -37.54 -0.79
CA TYR A 424 18.14 -38.37 -1.85
C TYR A 424 16.61 -38.52 -1.70
N VAL A 425 15.95 -38.88 -2.80
CA VAL A 425 14.67 -38.24 -3.13
C VAL A 425 13.49 -39.18 -3.38
N SER A 426 13.54 -40.38 -2.80
CA SER A 426 12.41 -41.33 -2.74
C SER A 426 11.32 -40.95 -1.71
N ALA A 427 11.21 -39.68 -1.34
CA ALA A 427 10.27 -39.13 -0.35
C ALA A 427 9.78 -37.72 -0.77
N PRO A 428 8.52 -37.29 -0.49
CA PRO A 428 7.86 -36.24 -1.27
C PRO A 428 8.28 -34.80 -0.96
N GLY A 429 9.47 -34.39 -1.44
CA GLY A 429 10.08 -33.06 -1.28
C GLY A 429 11.06 -32.98 -0.08
N THR A 430 12.35 -33.15 -0.32
CA THR A 430 13.40 -33.29 0.72
C THR A 430 14.34 -32.08 0.78
N HIS A 431 14.37 -31.33 -0.32
CA HIS A 431 14.94 -30.01 -0.45
C HIS A 431 13.85 -28.94 -0.33
N THR A 432 14.20 -27.76 0.15
CA THR A 432 13.29 -26.61 0.30
C THR A 432 13.40 -25.62 -0.85
N TYR A 433 14.42 -25.70 -1.71
CA TYR A 433 14.43 -24.90 -2.92
C TYR A 433 13.42 -25.45 -3.93
N TRP A 434 12.30 -24.74 -4.10
CA TRP A 434 11.23 -25.16 -5.00
C TRP A 434 11.65 -25.17 -6.47
N MET A 435 11.33 -26.25 -7.17
CA MET A 435 11.57 -26.51 -8.60
C MET A 435 10.27 -26.96 -9.29
N THR A 436 10.19 -26.86 -10.62
CA THR A 436 9.01 -27.39 -11.33
C THR A 436 9.00 -28.92 -11.34
N PRO A 437 7.82 -29.57 -11.45
CA PRO A 437 7.73 -31.03 -11.55
C PRO A 437 8.62 -31.63 -12.63
N GLN A 438 8.75 -30.95 -13.77
CA GLN A 438 9.59 -31.38 -14.91
C GLN A 438 11.09 -31.34 -14.57
N VAL A 439 11.56 -30.33 -13.83
CA VAL A 439 12.95 -30.26 -13.37
C VAL A 439 13.25 -31.42 -12.41
N GLN A 440 12.35 -31.68 -11.45
CA GLN A 440 12.52 -32.77 -10.50
C GLN A 440 12.50 -34.15 -11.18
N SER A 441 11.45 -34.47 -11.94
CA SER A 441 11.30 -35.80 -12.53
C SER A 441 12.36 -36.09 -13.58
N SER A 442 12.63 -35.13 -14.47
CA SER A 442 13.37 -35.39 -15.71
C SER A 442 14.85 -35.01 -15.63
N TYR A 443 15.24 -34.10 -14.73
CA TYR A 443 16.64 -33.71 -14.55
C TYR A 443 17.26 -34.24 -13.25
N MET A 444 16.47 -34.37 -12.17
CA MET A 444 16.97 -34.80 -10.85
C MET A 444 16.68 -36.28 -10.53
N GLY A 445 15.69 -36.90 -11.18
CA GLY A 445 15.20 -38.24 -10.82
C GLY A 445 14.41 -38.25 -9.51
N ASP A 446 13.69 -37.16 -9.23
CA ASP A 446 12.99 -36.85 -7.98
C ASP A 446 11.47 -36.77 -8.20
N ILE A 447 10.69 -36.87 -7.12
CA ILE A 447 9.24 -36.72 -7.14
C ILE A 447 8.81 -35.27 -6.87
N PRO A 448 7.73 -34.79 -7.51
CA PRO A 448 7.32 -33.37 -7.44
C PRO A 448 7.10 -32.82 -6.02
N HIS A 449 7.35 -31.52 -5.83
CA HIS A 449 6.94 -30.78 -4.63
C HIS A 449 5.43 -30.93 -4.37
N VAL A 450 5.08 -31.27 -3.13
CA VAL A 450 3.69 -31.39 -2.64
C VAL A 450 3.14 -30.08 -2.05
N VAL A 451 3.92 -29.01 -2.07
CA VAL A 451 3.53 -27.65 -1.63
C VAL A 451 3.92 -26.61 -2.68
N SER A 452 3.33 -25.42 -2.59
CA SER A 452 3.66 -24.32 -3.49
C SER A 452 5.04 -23.72 -3.18
N GLN A 453 5.61 -23.05 -4.17
CA GLN A 453 6.83 -22.26 -4.01
C GLN A 453 6.74 -21.30 -2.83
N ASP A 454 5.62 -20.59 -2.65
CA ASP A 454 5.43 -19.65 -1.53
C ASP A 454 5.59 -20.31 -0.16
N VAL A 455 5.18 -21.57 0.00
CA VAL A 455 5.37 -22.31 1.26
C VAL A 455 6.84 -22.66 1.43
N ASP A 456 7.47 -23.24 0.41
CA ASP A 456 8.86 -23.70 0.45
C ASP A 456 9.87 -22.53 0.58
N ASP A 457 9.61 -21.40 -0.07
CA ASP A 457 10.43 -20.18 0.01
C ASP A 457 10.48 -19.59 1.44
N THR A 458 9.47 -19.86 2.28
CA THR A 458 9.52 -19.48 3.71
C THR A 458 10.40 -20.36 4.59
N LYS A 459 10.90 -21.49 4.08
CA LYS A 459 11.68 -22.47 4.86
C LYS A 459 13.17 -22.17 4.75
N GLY A 460 13.94 -22.59 5.75
CA GLY A 460 15.40 -22.61 5.68
C GLY A 460 15.87 -23.39 4.46
N LEU A 461 16.83 -22.84 3.71
CA LEU A 461 17.46 -23.53 2.59
C LEU A 461 18.19 -24.76 3.11
N ASN A 462 17.96 -25.90 2.48
CA ASN A 462 18.74 -27.11 2.69
C ASN A 462 19.20 -27.73 1.34
N CYS A 463 19.91 -28.85 1.40
CA CYS A 463 20.41 -29.57 0.22
C CYS A 463 21.25 -28.66 -0.71
N VAL A 464 22.10 -27.84 -0.09
CA VAL A 464 22.98 -26.85 -0.73
C VAL A 464 24.44 -27.22 -0.45
N ASN A 465 25.35 -26.90 -1.38
CA ASN A 465 26.80 -27.09 -1.21
C ASN A 465 27.50 -25.79 -0.80
N TYR A 466 28.76 -25.90 -0.33
CA TYR A 466 29.54 -24.76 0.14
C TYR A 466 29.69 -23.65 -0.91
N LEU A 467 29.91 -24.01 -2.18
CA LEU A 467 30.10 -23.02 -3.24
C LEU A 467 28.85 -22.16 -3.47
N MET A 468 27.65 -22.77 -3.45
CA MET A 468 26.39 -22.00 -3.53
C MET A 468 26.17 -21.15 -2.27
N ALA A 469 26.40 -21.74 -1.10
CA ALA A 469 26.19 -21.10 0.20
C ALA A 469 27.08 -19.87 0.39
N GLN A 470 28.38 -20.01 0.10
CA GLN A 470 29.35 -18.92 0.16
C GLN A 470 29.10 -17.87 -0.93
N SER A 471 28.64 -18.26 -2.12
CA SER A 471 28.25 -17.31 -3.17
C SER A 471 27.06 -16.45 -2.76
N PHE A 472 26.04 -17.06 -2.17
CA PHE A 472 24.90 -16.32 -1.64
C PHE A 472 25.34 -15.31 -0.58
N CYS A 473 26.22 -15.69 0.37
CA CYS A 473 26.66 -14.76 1.39
C CYS A 473 27.48 -13.59 0.82
N ILE A 474 28.37 -13.86 -0.14
CA ILE A 474 29.11 -12.80 -0.87
C ILE A 474 28.11 -11.85 -1.52
N TRP A 475 27.12 -12.39 -2.24
CA TRP A 475 26.08 -11.58 -2.84
C TRP A 475 25.27 -10.77 -1.82
N ASP A 476 24.90 -11.34 -0.67
CA ASP A 476 24.13 -10.63 0.35
C ASP A 476 24.97 -9.65 1.22
N GLY A 477 26.26 -9.46 0.90
CA GLY A 477 27.14 -8.48 1.53
C GLY A 477 27.94 -9.01 2.73
N GLY A 478 28.23 -10.31 2.77
CA GLY A 478 28.94 -10.97 3.88
C GLY A 478 29.65 -12.26 3.46
N ARG A 479 29.86 -13.17 4.41
CA ARG A 479 30.44 -14.50 4.16
C ARG A 479 29.80 -15.57 5.02
N LEU A 480 30.10 -16.85 4.79
CA LEU A 480 29.70 -17.89 5.73
C LEU A 480 30.32 -17.64 7.11
N GLN A 481 29.59 -17.99 8.16
CA GLN A 481 30.09 -17.98 9.53
C GLN A 481 31.20 -19.01 9.68
N THR A 482 32.32 -18.63 10.27
CA THR A 482 33.35 -19.57 10.71
C THR A 482 32.83 -20.43 11.85
N ARG A 483 33.48 -21.56 12.10
CA ARG A 483 33.13 -22.43 13.23
C ARG A 483 33.32 -21.73 14.58
N ALA A 484 34.29 -20.82 14.70
CA ALA A 484 34.50 -20.03 15.91
C ALA A 484 33.36 -19.03 16.17
N GLU A 485 32.89 -18.33 15.12
CA GLU A 485 31.73 -17.42 15.21
C GLU A 485 30.44 -18.17 15.56
N TYR A 486 30.25 -19.37 15.01
CA TYR A 486 29.15 -20.26 15.39
C TYR A 486 29.26 -20.68 16.87
N ASP A 487 30.39 -21.25 17.29
CA ASP A 487 30.56 -21.75 18.67
C ASP A 487 30.44 -20.60 19.69
N ALA A 488 30.87 -19.38 19.34
CA ALA A 488 30.71 -18.19 20.17
C ALA A 488 29.26 -17.65 20.23
N ALA A 489 28.52 -17.70 19.13
CA ALA A 489 27.10 -17.34 19.11
C ALA A 489 26.27 -18.27 20.00
N TRP A 490 26.43 -19.59 19.86
CA TRP A 490 25.72 -20.56 20.71
C TRP A 490 26.18 -20.54 22.18
N GLY A 491 27.48 -20.44 22.42
CA GLY A 491 28.05 -20.42 23.77
C GLY A 491 27.64 -21.64 24.60
N ALA A 492 27.18 -21.39 25.84
CA ALA A 492 26.58 -22.42 26.71
C ALA A 492 25.05 -22.52 26.58
N SER A 493 24.44 -21.79 25.65
CA SER A 493 22.98 -21.73 25.49
C SER A 493 22.48 -22.78 24.49
N THR A 494 21.22 -23.19 24.62
CA THR A 494 20.52 -24.01 23.62
C THR A 494 20.29 -23.26 22.30
N TYR A 495 20.49 -21.94 22.28
CA TYR A 495 20.17 -21.10 21.14
C TYR A 495 21.07 -19.84 21.09
N PRO A 496 21.52 -19.38 19.89
CA PRO A 496 22.60 -18.40 19.74
C PRO A 496 22.32 -16.96 20.17
N TRP A 497 21.11 -16.65 20.60
CA TRP A 497 20.74 -15.32 21.12
C TRP A 497 20.05 -15.42 22.50
N GLY A 498 20.33 -16.50 23.23
CA GLY A 498 19.78 -16.79 24.56
C GLY A 498 18.56 -17.72 24.53
N ALA A 499 18.08 -18.09 25.72
CA ALA A 499 17.10 -19.17 25.93
C ALA A 499 15.64 -18.86 25.49
N SER A 500 15.41 -17.93 24.54
CA SER A 500 14.06 -17.52 24.14
C SER A 500 13.86 -17.51 22.60
N PRO A 501 12.75 -18.06 22.08
CA PRO A 501 11.74 -18.82 22.82
C PRO A 501 12.34 -20.16 23.31
N VAL A 502 11.98 -20.56 24.54
CA VAL A 502 12.37 -21.86 25.08
C VAL A 502 11.78 -22.95 24.17
N PRO A 503 12.60 -23.82 23.55
CA PRO A 503 12.07 -24.98 22.83
C PRO A 503 11.23 -25.83 23.79
N LYS A 504 10.09 -26.35 23.32
CA LYS A 504 9.24 -27.18 24.16
C LYS A 504 10.02 -28.44 24.59
N GLY A 505 10.40 -28.49 25.86
CA GLY A 505 11.03 -29.68 26.44
C GLY A 505 10.10 -30.89 26.37
N GLN A 506 10.69 -32.08 26.54
CA GLN A 506 9.97 -33.34 26.65
C GLN A 506 8.81 -33.21 27.64
N GLY A 507 7.57 -33.49 27.22
CA GLY A 507 6.39 -33.26 28.04
C GLY A 507 5.14 -33.94 27.50
N SER A 508 4.01 -33.80 28.20
CA SER A 508 2.75 -34.53 27.94
C SER A 508 2.02 -34.20 26.63
N ALA A 509 2.65 -33.43 25.74
CA ALA A 509 2.17 -33.12 24.39
C ALA A 509 3.30 -33.27 23.34
N THR A 510 4.22 -34.20 23.60
CA THR A 510 5.09 -34.87 22.63
C THR A 510 4.43 -36.18 22.22
N PHE A 511 4.53 -36.60 20.95
CA PHE A 511 3.78 -37.76 20.43
C PHE A 511 4.68 -38.80 19.76
N ALA A 512 4.28 -40.06 19.93
CA ALA A 512 4.95 -41.26 19.44
C ALA A 512 4.46 -41.63 18.03
N GLY A 513 5.33 -41.50 17.02
CA GLY A 513 4.95 -41.65 15.61
C GLY A 513 5.99 -42.32 14.72
N ASN A 514 5.60 -43.41 14.03
CA ASN A 514 6.38 -43.98 12.92
C ASN A 514 6.29 -43.07 11.68
N ARG A 515 7.31 -42.23 11.45
CA ARG A 515 7.35 -41.34 10.27
C ARG A 515 7.92 -42.05 9.04
N PHE A 516 7.11 -42.88 8.39
CA PHE A 516 7.34 -43.27 7.01
C PHE A 516 6.94 -42.11 6.07
N PRO A 517 7.66 -41.86 4.96
CA PRO A 517 7.53 -40.63 4.16
C PRO A 517 6.23 -40.48 3.35
N THR A 518 5.25 -41.37 3.54
CA THR A 518 4.07 -41.52 2.65
C THR A 518 2.71 -41.54 3.38
N ALA A 519 2.67 -41.40 4.71
CA ALA A 519 1.42 -41.46 5.49
C ALA A 519 0.99 -40.08 6.02
N THR A 520 -0.31 -39.79 5.97
CA THR A 520 -0.94 -38.57 6.53
C THR A 520 -1.56 -38.88 7.89
N ASP A 521 -1.93 -37.84 8.66
CA ASP A 521 -2.70 -38.01 9.89
C ASP A 521 -4.00 -38.77 9.62
N GLU A 522 -4.62 -38.51 8.47
CA GLU A 522 -5.82 -39.20 8.00
C GLU A 522 -5.55 -40.66 7.63
N SER A 523 -4.52 -40.97 6.85
CA SER A 523 -4.26 -42.36 6.45
C SER A 523 -3.78 -43.24 7.60
N LEU A 524 -3.08 -42.68 8.59
CA LEU A 524 -2.74 -43.38 9.83
C LEU A 524 -3.97 -43.68 10.69
N ARG A 525 -4.91 -42.73 10.82
CA ARG A 525 -6.18 -42.94 11.51
C ARG A 525 -7.05 -43.97 10.78
N ALA A 526 -7.15 -43.88 9.45
CA ALA A 526 -7.89 -44.83 8.61
C ALA A 526 -7.29 -46.25 8.66
N ALA A 527 -5.97 -46.38 8.77
CA ALA A 527 -5.29 -47.66 8.96
C ALA A 527 -5.38 -48.21 10.40
N GLY A 528 -6.04 -47.52 11.33
CA GLY A 528 -6.12 -47.93 12.74
C GLY A 528 -4.76 -47.98 13.44
N SER A 529 -3.78 -47.20 12.98
CA SER A 529 -2.41 -47.24 13.50
C SER A 529 -2.38 -46.84 14.98
N PRO A 530 -1.73 -47.61 15.87
CA PRO A 530 -1.54 -47.23 17.27
C PRO A 530 -0.62 -46.00 17.43
N PHE A 531 -0.05 -45.52 16.32
CA PHE A 531 0.81 -44.32 16.23
C PHE A 531 0.12 -43.16 15.48
N ALA A 532 -1.19 -43.27 15.24
CA ALA A 532 -1.98 -42.19 14.65
C ALA A 532 -2.21 -41.08 15.69
N PRO A 533 -1.99 -39.79 15.34
CA PRO A 533 -2.31 -38.68 16.24
C PRO A 533 -3.81 -38.57 16.47
N ALA A 534 -4.20 -38.16 17.68
CA ALA A 534 -5.60 -37.86 18.00
C ALA A 534 -6.16 -36.73 17.11
N ALA A 535 -7.48 -36.57 17.06
CA ALA A 535 -8.14 -35.59 16.17
C ALA A 535 -7.72 -34.13 16.40
N ASN A 536 -7.19 -33.79 17.59
CA ASN A 536 -6.66 -32.48 17.96
C ASN A 536 -5.11 -32.40 17.90
N GLN A 537 -4.46 -33.42 17.32
CA GLN A 537 -3.02 -33.56 17.18
C GLN A 537 -2.68 -33.77 15.69
N SER A 538 -1.40 -33.63 15.35
CA SER A 538 -0.91 -33.84 13.99
C SER A 538 0.56 -34.26 14.02
N ILE A 539 0.92 -35.31 13.26
CA ILE A 539 2.32 -35.67 12.97
C ILE A 539 2.82 -35.06 11.66
N GLU A 540 1.92 -34.40 10.92
CA GLU A 540 2.27 -33.47 9.88
C GLU A 540 2.93 -32.24 10.57
N TYR A 541 2.22 -31.50 11.43
CA TYR A 541 2.59 -30.16 11.92
C TYR A 541 3.74 -30.03 12.96
N ALA A 542 4.98 -30.36 12.59
CA ALA A 542 6.15 -29.95 13.36
C ALA A 542 6.26 -28.43 13.31
N ASN A 543 6.34 -27.76 14.47
CA ASN A 543 6.59 -26.32 14.62
C ASN A 543 6.95 -26.02 16.09
N PHE A 544 7.22 -24.76 16.45
CA PHE A 544 7.62 -24.35 17.82
C PHE A 544 6.69 -24.74 18.99
N LEU A 545 5.51 -25.32 18.72
CA LEU A 545 4.55 -25.82 19.70
C LEU A 545 4.46 -27.36 19.76
N TYR A 546 5.00 -28.08 18.76
CA TYR A 546 4.85 -29.53 18.59
C TYR A 546 6.14 -30.20 18.10
N SER A 547 6.56 -31.25 18.82
CA SER A 547 7.73 -32.09 18.50
C SER A 547 7.36 -33.57 18.54
N TYR A 548 8.07 -34.39 17.76
CA TYR A 548 7.90 -35.85 17.70
C TYR A 548 9.09 -36.59 18.29
N GLU A 549 8.85 -37.81 18.74
CA GLU A 549 9.88 -38.71 19.30
C GLU A 549 9.44 -40.17 19.13
N TYR A 550 10.28 -41.06 18.60
CA TYR A 550 9.93 -42.48 18.46
C TYR A 550 11.14 -43.42 18.26
N PRO A 551 11.27 -44.53 19.03
CA PRO A 551 10.86 -44.71 20.42
C PRO A 551 12.03 -45.19 21.31
N ASN A 552 12.26 -44.50 22.44
CA ASN A 552 12.97 -45.06 23.60
C ASN A 552 14.34 -45.74 23.30
N LEU A 553 15.27 -45.01 22.67
CA LEU A 553 16.59 -45.52 22.28
C LEU A 553 17.69 -45.12 23.27
N VAL A 554 18.29 -46.11 23.92
CA VAL A 554 19.46 -45.93 24.80
C VAL A 554 20.73 -46.03 23.97
N GLY A 555 21.29 -44.89 23.54
CA GLY A 555 22.64 -44.80 22.97
C GLY A 555 22.78 -44.63 21.46
N THR A 556 21.69 -44.48 20.69
CA THR A 556 21.73 -44.25 19.23
C THR A 556 20.67 -43.26 18.74
N ASP A 557 21.03 -42.50 17.70
CA ASP A 557 20.15 -41.81 16.74
C ASP A 557 19.02 -40.92 17.27
N TYR A 558 19.35 -39.66 17.58
CA TYR A 558 18.43 -38.67 18.13
C TYR A 558 17.77 -37.79 17.06
N ALA A 559 16.43 -37.74 17.05
CA ALA A 559 15.65 -36.77 16.31
C ALA A 559 14.58 -36.12 17.21
N VAL A 560 14.76 -34.83 17.48
CA VAL A 560 13.76 -33.95 18.11
C VAL A 560 13.50 -32.78 17.15
N PHE A 561 12.44 -32.00 17.35
CA PHE A 561 12.00 -30.93 16.44
C PHE A 561 11.84 -29.59 17.17
N ILE A 562 12.01 -28.46 16.43
CA ILE A 562 11.82 -27.01 16.75
C ILE A 562 13.04 -26.10 16.41
N GLY A 563 13.13 -25.67 15.15
CA GLY A 563 13.95 -24.49 14.78
C GLY A 563 13.28 -23.19 15.23
N ALA A 564 13.63 -22.70 16.43
CA ALA A 564 13.26 -21.36 16.89
C ALA A 564 14.18 -20.28 16.31
N PRO A 565 13.76 -18.99 16.35
CA PRO A 565 12.58 -18.55 15.62
C PRO A 565 12.82 -18.67 14.10
N GLY A 566 11.76 -18.64 13.28
CA GLY A 566 11.91 -18.56 11.81
C GLY A 566 11.65 -19.84 11.01
N ARG A 567 10.64 -20.62 11.41
CA ARG A 567 9.78 -21.47 10.55
C ARG A 567 10.34 -22.74 9.89
N LEU A 568 9.77 -23.86 10.31
CA LEU A 568 9.66 -25.08 9.51
C LEU A 568 8.30 -25.75 9.78
N ARG A 569 7.38 -25.75 8.80
CA ARG A 569 6.54 -26.91 8.45
C ARG A 569 7.24 -27.51 7.21
N GLY A 570 7.61 -28.79 7.20
CA GLY A 570 8.27 -29.37 6.02
C GLY A 570 7.36 -29.57 4.78
N ARG A 571 7.73 -30.42 3.81
CA ARG A 571 6.86 -30.88 2.68
C ARG A 571 5.45 -31.26 3.16
N SER A 572 4.46 -30.40 3.01
CA SER A 572 3.16 -30.49 3.71
C SER A 572 3.30 -30.85 5.21
N ALA A 573 4.18 -30.12 5.90
CA ALA A 573 4.69 -30.41 7.24
C ALA A 573 5.52 -31.72 7.42
N ASN A 574 5.49 -32.65 6.45
CA ASN A 574 6.22 -33.94 6.40
C ASN A 574 7.72 -33.87 6.06
N GLY A 575 8.28 -32.67 5.95
CA GLY A 575 9.72 -32.49 5.73
C GLY A 575 10.44 -32.67 7.04
N HIS A 576 11.54 -33.40 6.99
CA HIS A 576 12.36 -33.69 8.16
C HIS A 576 13.25 -32.50 8.50
N SER A 577 12.61 -31.44 9.00
CA SER A 577 13.18 -30.47 9.92
C SER A 577 13.70 -31.17 11.19
N LEU A 578 14.77 -30.67 11.79
CA LEU A 578 15.25 -31.06 13.13
C LEU A 578 15.28 -29.84 14.05
N ASN A 579 15.34 -30.07 15.38
CA ASN A 579 15.31 -29.06 16.47
C ASN A 579 16.52 -28.14 16.57
N ASP A 580 17.47 -28.34 15.68
CA ASP A 580 18.85 -28.03 15.91
C ASP A 580 19.41 -27.78 14.52
N GLY A 581 20.15 -26.67 14.39
CA GLY A 581 20.41 -26.02 13.11
C GLY A 581 21.08 -26.94 12.10
N LEU A 582 20.26 -27.56 11.23
CA LEU A 582 20.60 -28.28 10.00
C LEU A 582 22.06 -28.07 9.60
N MET A 583 22.94 -29.01 10.00
CA MET A 583 24.40 -28.98 9.88
C MET A 583 24.91 -27.74 9.14
N GLU A 584 25.11 -26.63 9.86
CA GLU A 584 25.37 -25.37 9.17
C GLU A 584 26.75 -25.43 8.49
N ILE A 585 26.78 -25.12 7.19
CA ILE A 585 28.01 -24.99 6.43
C ILE A 585 28.78 -23.80 6.99
N THR A 586 29.95 -24.06 7.57
CA THR A 586 30.82 -22.98 8.04
C THR A 586 31.81 -22.55 6.96
N GLY A 587 32.26 -21.30 7.03
CA GLY A 587 33.39 -20.76 6.27
C GLY A 587 34.76 -21.31 6.68
N THR A 588 34.82 -22.18 7.71
CA THR A 588 36.07 -22.80 8.16
C THR A 588 36.38 -24.02 7.31
N ILE A 589 37.39 -23.90 6.45
CA ILE A 589 37.80 -24.94 5.50
C ILE A 589 39.30 -25.28 5.60
N SER A 590 39.66 -26.52 5.23
CA SER A 590 41.01 -27.07 5.47
C SER A 590 42.09 -26.62 4.47
N ASN A 591 41.74 -26.31 3.22
CA ASN A 591 42.72 -25.98 2.16
C ASN A 591 42.16 -24.95 1.16
N PRO A 592 41.99 -23.68 1.55
CA PRO A 592 41.36 -22.66 0.70
C PRO A 592 42.07 -22.39 -0.64
N ALA A 593 43.32 -22.81 -0.80
CA ALA A 593 44.12 -22.66 -2.02
C ALA A 593 44.12 -23.90 -2.93
N ALA A 594 43.35 -24.95 -2.60
CA ALA A 594 43.30 -26.20 -3.36
C ALA A 594 42.97 -25.99 -4.85
N ALA A 595 43.65 -26.72 -5.73
CA ALA A 595 43.41 -26.67 -7.19
C ALA A 595 42.02 -27.18 -7.62
N THR A 596 41.35 -27.94 -6.75
CA THR A 596 39.95 -28.39 -6.94
C THR A 596 39.22 -28.27 -5.60
N PRO A 597 37.88 -28.12 -5.59
CA PRO A 597 37.12 -28.21 -4.35
C PRO A 597 37.33 -29.58 -3.67
N PHE A 598 37.57 -30.66 -4.43
CA PHE A 598 37.78 -32.02 -3.93
C PHE A 598 38.93 -32.17 -2.91
N ALA A 599 39.97 -31.34 -3.02
CA ALA A 599 41.08 -31.33 -2.06
C ALA A 599 40.86 -30.36 -0.87
N SER A 600 39.63 -29.87 -0.69
CA SER A 600 39.19 -29.02 0.43
C SER A 600 38.03 -29.66 1.18
N SER A 601 38.00 -29.46 2.50
CA SER A 601 36.84 -29.82 3.32
C SER A 601 36.34 -28.64 4.13
N MET A 602 35.01 -28.45 4.22
CA MET A 602 34.39 -27.56 5.18
C MET A 602 34.13 -28.27 6.50
N THR A 603 34.09 -27.50 7.58
CA THR A 603 33.62 -27.95 8.88
C THR A 603 32.11 -27.76 8.98
N TRP A 604 31.41 -28.75 9.55
CA TRP A 604 30.03 -28.61 9.96
C TRP A 604 29.95 -28.10 11.40
N ALA A 605 29.00 -27.20 11.62
CA ALA A 605 28.61 -26.80 12.96
C ALA A 605 28.00 -27.97 13.75
N LYS A 606 27.93 -27.83 15.08
CA LYS A 606 27.20 -28.80 15.92
C LYS A 606 25.69 -28.72 15.62
N ASN A 607 24.91 -29.59 16.27
CA ASN A 607 23.45 -29.57 16.32
C ASN A 607 22.72 -30.03 15.03
N GLY A 608 22.65 -31.36 14.82
CA GLY A 608 21.53 -31.99 14.08
C GLY A 608 21.87 -32.68 12.75
N SER A 609 22.18 -33.98 12.81
CA SER A 609 22.27 -34.88 11.65
C SER A 609 20.95 -35.61 11.38
N PHE A 610 20.71 -36.05 10.14
CA PHE A 610 19.64 -37.01 9.82
C PHE A 610 19.97 -38.46 10.20
N GLU A 611 21.27 -38.78 10.33
CA GLU A 611 21.80 -40.03 10.90
C GLU A 611 22.59 -39.66 12.16
N GLY A 612 22.07 -40.05 13.33
CA GLY A 612 22.48 -39.50 14.62
C GLY A 612 23.74 -40.11 15.21
N HIS A 613 24.82 -40.13 14.43
CA HIS A 613 26.18 -40.30 14.93
C HIS A 613 26.60 -39.10 15.80
N GLY A 614 26.20 -39.14 17.08
CA GLY A 614 26.80 -38.37 18.18
C GLY A 614 26.54 -36.87 18.18
N ILE A 615 25.65 -36.41 19.07
CA ILE A 615 25.69 -35.03 19.56
C ILE A 615 26.99 -34.86 20.35
N GLY A 616 28.05 -34.38 19.68
CA GLY A 616 29.36 -34.19 20.30
C GLY A 616 30.52 -33.99 19.32
N THR A 617 30.47 -34.55 18.11
CA THR A 617 31.60 -34.55 17.17
C THR A 617 31.53 -33.45 16.12
N THR A 618 32.69 -32.85 15.82
CA THR A 618 32.89 -32.02 14.64
C THR A 618 33.04 -32.92 13.42
N HIS A 619 32.25 -32.69 12.38
CA HIS A 619 32.38 -33.40 11.11
C HIS A 619 32.98 -32.49 10.03
N SER A 620 33.80 -33.06 9.16
CA SER A 620 34.36 -32.38 8.00
C SER A 620 33.89 -33.08 6.72
N SER A 621 33.53 -32.30 5.71
CA SER A 621 33.09 -32.83 4.42
C SER A 621 33.69 -32.07 3.26
N HIS A 622 33.80 -32.74 2.11
CA HIS A 622 34.13 -32.08 0.86
C HIS A 622 33.17 -30.91 0.52
N LEU A 623 33.66 -29.82 -0.10
CA LEU A 623 32.90 -28.61 -0.44
C LEU A 623 31.65 -28.82 -1.32
N LEU A 624 31.66 -29.81 -2.22
CA LEU A 624 30.47 -30.14 -3.03
C LEU A 624 29.51 -31.13 -2.34
N ASN A 625 29.80 -31.54 -1.11
CA ASN A 625 28.87 -32.35 -0.34
C ASN A 625 27.62 -31.53 0.01
N LYS A 626 26.46 -32.17 -0.09
CA LYS A 626 25.14 -31.65 0.31
C LYS A 626 24.47 -32.50 1.39
N TYR A 627 25.08 -33.63 1.76
CA TYR A 627 24.59 -34.65 2.68
C TYR A 627 24.23 -34.08 4.05
N GLY A 628 23.26 -34.69 4.74
CA GLY A 628 22.85 -34.23 6.07
C GLY A 628 22.05 -32.93 6.08
N LYS A 629 21.26 -32.65 5.03
CA LYS A 629 20.36 -31.47 4.91
C LYS A 629 21.02 -30.15 5.30
N LEU A 630 22.20 -29.86 4.76
CA LEU A 630 23.02 -28.70 5.17
C LEU A 630 22.29 -27.36 5.07
N GLY A 631 22.31 -26.56 6.13
CA GLY A 631 21.85 -25.16 6.15
C GLY A 631 23.00 -24.15 6.05
N LEU A 632 22.69 -22.85 6.04
CA LEU A 632 23.69 -21.80 6.14
C LEU A 632 23.17 -20.55 6.86
N ARG A 633 24.12 -19.75 7.37
CA ARG A 633 23.93 -18.35 7.75
C ARG A 633 24.99 -17.53 7.03
N CYS A 634 24.91 -16.21 7.20
CA CYS A 634 26.00 -15.33 6.81
C CYS A 634 26.38 -14.49 8.02
N VAL A 635 27.69 -14.24 8.15
CA VAL A 635 28.26 -13.17 8.96
C VAL A 635 28.42 -11.96 8.06
N TYR A 636 28.05 -10.81 8.62
CA TYR A 636 28.17 -9.50 8.01
C TYR A 636 29.06 -8.64 8.91
N PRO A 637 29.76 -7.63 8.33
CA PRO A 637 30.35 -6.56 9.13
C PRO A 637 29.26 -5.80 9.90
N THR A 638 29.68 -4.91 10.81
CA THR A 638 28.80 -3.98 11.52
C THR A 638 27.87 -3.23 10.53
N PRO A 639 26.57 -3.10 10.82
CA PRO A 639 25.59 -2.45 9.93
C PRO A 639 25.89 -1.00 9.57
#